data_AF-A0A6P4IJ52-F1
#
_entry.id   AF-A0A6P4IJ52-F1
#
_cell.length_a   1.000
_cell.length_b   1.000
_cell.length_c   1.000
_cell.angle_alpha   90.00
_cell.angle_beta   90.00
_cell.angle_gamma   90.00
#
_symmetry.space_group_name_H-M   'P 1'
#
loop_
_entity.id
_entity.type
_entity.pdbx_description
1 polymer ?
#
loop_
_entity_poly.entity_id
_entity_poly.type
_entity_poly.pdbx_seq_one_letter_code
_entity_poly.pdbx_strand_id
1 'polypeptide(L)'
;MKFGKTFESHLTVEWREQYMRYGDLKHMIRRGLEDAPSTILAEEYAIQSYYRAFEERFLMECQLELTRVDNFFLEKLMEAKRKHGHLKLQLLAFSRAPGYTGSEVSMLSQQGSNPSQGSKYQARNLTAPKKTMTHGQLSTAYCEFYLSLVLIQNYQTLNETGFRKICKKFDKNLRTTSAGSWFENNVEDAVFTDSRFLQRMIREVEDLYTTHLAGGNRQLAMAKLRVPPLGKPSSPTMVFQAGFALGMLLMLFLGTAISYWKRPPSAVNTATFMSLYRGPLTWVIFNLYMAANVAGWQRAGVNHILIFEIDPRNHMQPARYLEIASIFGILWTLSMLGFLHHRAMHLNDPFVFPLALILIMTGLLVMPLPILDLKARWWTIKLLGRVITAPLHYVGFADFWMGDQLNSLVNCLVDHYIMVRFFVVCWLRREQSSQCFHLDVIVVPIVRCLPAWFRFAQCLRRFRDSGSKSVSYLFNAGKYSMSFLVVLFDTLRQRSEGRHGSPFSNPYTWLFLVSSMAATIYGYLWDVLRDFGLFQIMDGPGIFLRQQLVYPQAFYYFVIVENFCLRWLWAVEFGIFYNNLIAPYNLRTITSIAEITRRFIWNYVRLENEHLYNCGRFRATRDIHLAQLNPRQQRMLESMMDESDGVSNRRKPEARDHLSKEYF
;
A
#
# COMPACT_ATOMS: atom_id res chain seq x y z
N MET A 1 0.76 13.78 -31.94
CA MET A 1 0.38 12.55 -31.18
C MET A 1 -1.11 12.25 -31.38
N LYS A 2 -1.52 10.98 -31.49
CA LYS A 2 -2.94 10.58 -31.58
C LYS A 2 -3.60 10.86 -30.22
N PHE A 3 -4.45 11.89 -30.13
CA PHE A 3 -5.10 12.33 -28.88
C PHE A 3 -5.69 11.19 -28.04
N GLY A 4 -6.29 10.16 -28.65
CA GLY A 4 -6.81 9.00 -27.90
C GLY A 4 -5.76 8.30 -27.04
N LYS A 5 -4.50 8.16 -27.49
CA LYS A 5 -3.43 7.57 -26.67
C LYS A 5 -3.04 8.49 -25.51
N THR A 6 -3.04 9.81 -25.77
CA THR A 6 -2.74 10.82 -24.76
C THR A 6 -3.86 10.91 -23.72
N PHE A 7 -5.12 10.79 -24.13
CA PHE A 7 -6.28 10.79 -23.24
C PHE A 7 -6.18 9.63 -22.24
N GLU A 8 -6.01 8.40 -22.74
CA GLU A 8 -5.87 7.20 -21.91
C GLU A 8 -4.68 7.25 -20.93
N SER A 9 -3.55 7.83 -21.35
CA SER A 9 -2.36 7.87 -20.50
C SER A 9 -2.45 8.87 -19.34
N HIS A 10 -3.37 9.84 -19.41
CA HIS A 10 -3.53 10.89 -18.40
C HIS A 10 -4.73 10.64 -17.47
N LEU A 11 -5.48 9.56 -17.66
CA LEU A 11 -6.59 9.22 -16.80
C LEU A 11 -6.11 8.88 -15.38
N THR A 12 -6.80 9.42 -14.39
CA THR A 12 -6.72 8.91 -13.02
C THR A 12 -7.27 7.48 -13.01
N VAL A 13 -6.45 6.50 -12.66
CA VAL A 13 -6.80 5.07 -12.78
C VAL A 13 -8.06 4.75 -12.00
N GLU A 14 -8.18 5.29 -10.79
CA GLU A 14 -9.31 5.04 -9.89
C GLU A 14 -10.62 5.70 -10.36
N TRP A 15 -10.55 6.63 -11.32
CA TRP A 15 -11.72 7.30 -11.90
C TRP A 15 -11.95 6.94 -13.37
N ARG A 16 -11.20 5.97 -13.91
CA ARG A 16 -11.19 5.64 -15.36
C ARG A 16 -12.58 5.45 -15.93
N GLU A 17 -13.44 4.72 -15.21
CA GLU A 17 -14.82 4.43 -15.63
C GLU A 17 -15.70 5.69 -15.67
N GLN A 18 -15.32 6.77 -15.00
CA GLN A 18 -16.09 8.01 -14.91
C GLN A 18 -15.67 9.03 -15.98
N TYR A 19 -14.56 8.81 -16.68
CA TYR A 19 -14.23 9.64 -17.84
C TYR A 19 -15.12 9.31 -19.03
N MET A 20 -15.27 10.26 -19.96
CA MET A 20 -15.97 10.01 -21.21
C MET A 20 -15.29 8.87 -21.99
N ARG A 21 -16.10 7.99 -22.59
CA ARG A 21 -15.64 6.84 -23.38
C ARG A 21 -15.25 7.28 -24.78
N TYR A 22 -14.19 8.07 -24.87
CA TYR A 22 -13.70 8.65 -26.13
C TYR A 22 -13.37 7.57 -27.19
N GLY A 23 -12.85 6.42 -26.75
CA GLY A 23 -12.60 5.26 -27.62
C GLY A 23 -13.88 4.75 -28.28
N ASP A 24 -14.93 4.52 -27.50
CA ASP A 24 -16.20 3.97 -27.95
C ASP A 24 -16.93 4.92 -28.89
N LEU A 25 -17.01 6.21 -28.55
CA LEU A 25 -17.59 7.24 -29.43
C LEU A 25 -16.83 7.35 -30.76
N LYS A 26 -15.50 7.22 -30.73
CA LYS A 26 -14.69 7.20 -31.95
C LYS A 26 -14.95 5.94 -32.79
N HIS A 27 -15.18 4.79 -32.16
CA HIS A 27 -15.57 3.56 -32.84
C HIS A 27 -16.99 3.65 -33.42
N MET A 28 -17.90 4.35 -32.73
CA MET A 28 -19.25 4.63 -33.22
C MET A 28 -19.22 5.46 -34.50
N ILE A 29 -18.41 6.53 -34.55
CA ILE A 29 -18.20 7.34 -35.77
C ILE A 29 -17.68 6.50 -36.94
N ARG A 30 -16.76 5.56 -36.67
CA ARG A 30 -16.23 4.69 -37.72
C ARG A 30 -17.27 3.71 -38.25
N ARG A 31 -17.96 3.01 -37.34
CA ARG A 31 -19.02 2.06 -37.72
C ARG A 31 -20.15 2.74 -38.47
N GLY A 32 -20.59 3.93 -38.04
CA GLY A 32 -21.61 4.69 -38.76
C GLY A 32 -21.21 5.13 -40.17
N LEU A 33 -19.91 5.15 -40.51
CA LEU A 33 -19.46 5.39 -41.88
C LEU A 33 -19.31 4.11 -42.69
N GLU A 34 -18.92 3.01 -42.04
CA GLU A 34 -18.78 1.68 -42.67
C GLU A 34 -20.14 1.06 -42.99
N ASP A 35 -21.12 1.26 -42.11
CA ASP A 35 -22.49 0.76 -42.23
C ASP A 35 -23.39 1.68 -43.09
N ALA A 36 -22.84 2.75 -43.65
CA ALA A 36 -23.60 3.71 -44.44
C ALA A 36 -24.09 3.08 -45.77
N PRO A 37 -25.34 3.33 -46.19
CA PRO A 37 -25.86 2.81 -47.45
C PRO A 37 -25.00 3.26 -48.63
N SER A 38 -24.76 2.36 -49.60
CA SER A 38 -23.99 2.69 -50.79
C SER A 38 -24.68 3.79 -51.59
N THR A 39 -23.94 4.85 -51.91
CA THR A 39 -24.42 5.98 -52.72
C THR A 39 -24.78 5.59 -54.16
N ILE A 40 -24.45 4.36 -54.58
CA ILE A 40 -24.72 3.84 -55.94
C ILE A 40 -26.01 3.00 -55.96
N LEU A 41 -26.38 2.39 -54.84
CA LEU A 41 -27.47 1.39 -54.77
C LEU A 41 -28.70 1.88 -53.99
N ALA A 42 -28.55 2.88 -53.11
CA ALA A 42 -29.63 3.38 -52.26
C ALA A 42 -30.19 4.70 -52.78
N GLU A 43 -31.51 4.89 -52.61
CA GLU A 43 -32.17 6.16 -52.88
C GLU A 43 -31.64 7.28 -51.96
N GLU A 44 -31.57 8.51 -52.48
CA GLU A 44 -31.01 9.66 -51.77
C GLU A 44 -31.74 9.93 -50.43
N TYR A 45 -33.05 9.73 -50.39
CA TYR A 45 -33.86 9.83 -49.17
C TYR A 45 -33.43 8.82 -48.10
N ALA A 46 -33.12 7.58 -48.48
CA ALA A 46 -32.68 6.54 -47.55
C ALA A 46 -31.31 6.88 -46.94
N ILE A 47 -30.41 7.48 -47.72
CA ILE A 47 -29.09 7.93 -47.27
C ILE A 47 -29.25 9.09 -46.27
N GLN A 48 -30.08 10.08 -46.58
CA GLN A 48 -30.33 11.21 -45.67
C GLN A 48 -30.99 10.77 -44.36
N SER A 49 -31.97 9.86 -44.44
CA SER A 49 -32.64 9.29 -43.26
C SER A 49 -31.66 8.54 -42.36
N TYR A 50 -30.77 7.74 -42.94
CA TYR A 50 -29.71 7.04 -42.22
C TYR A 50 -28.80 8.01 -41.45
N TYR A 51 -28.27 9.04 -42.11
CA TYR A 51 -27.37 9.98 -41.45
C TYR A 51 -28.05 10.81 -40.37
N ARG A 52 -29.33 11.17 -40.54
CA ARG A 52 -30.12 11.81 -39.46
C ARG A 52 -30.28 10.90 -38.25
N ALA A 53 -30.68 9.64 -38.46
CA ALA A 53 -30.83 8.68 -37.38
C ALA A 53 -29.48 8.40 -36.66
N PHE A 54 -28.38 8.35 -37.43
CA PHE A 54 -27.04 8.18 -36.87
C PHE A 54 -26.60 9.40 -36.06
N GLU A 55 -26.88 10.62 -36.54
CA GLU A 55 -26.62 11.86 -35.82
C GLU A 55 -27.38 11.91 -34.49
N GLU A 56 -28.69 11.65 -34.49
CA GLU A 56 -29.50 11.60 -33.27
C GLU A 56 -28.94 10.59 -32.26
N ARG A 57 -28.57 9.39 -32.74
CA ARG A 57 -27.97 8.36 -31.90
C ARG A 57 -26.64 8.80 -31.30
N PHE A 58 -25.78 9.41 -32.09
CA PHE A 58 -24.48 9.89 -31.63
C PHE A 58 -24.62 11.01 -30.58
N LEU A 59 -25.52 11.97 -30.81
CA LEU A 59 -25.78 13.07 -29.88
C LEU A 59 -26.43 12.57 -28.58
N MET A 60 -27.33 11.60 -28.66
CA MET A 60 -27.90 10.94 -27.48
C MET A 60 -26.82 10.28 -26.63
N GLU A 61 -25.89 9.55 -27.26
CA GLU A 61 -24.77 8.93 -26.55
C GLU A 61 -23.83 9.99 -25.95
N CYS A 62 -23.59 11.11 -26.63
CA CYS A 62 -22.85 12.23 -26.06
C CYS A 62 -23.56 12.84 -24.84
N GLN A 63 -24.89 12.92 -24.85
CA GLN A 63 -25.68 13.41 -23.71
C GLN A 63 -25.62 12.46 -22.50
N LEU A 64 -25.66 11.15 -22.73
CA LEU A 64 -25.49 10.14 -21.67
C LEU A 64 -24.10 10.24 -21.03
N GLU A 65 -23.07 10.39 -21.87
CA GLU A 65 -21.69 10.56 -21.44
C GLU A 65 -21.51 11.87 -20.67
N LEU A 66 -22.10 12.97 -21.13
CA LEU A 66 -22.09 14.27 -20.47
C LEU A 66 -22.72 14.19 -19.08
N THR A 67 -23.93 13.62 -18.98
CA THR A 67 -24.66 13.48 -17.71
C THR A 67 -23.84 12.69 -16.68
N ARG A 68 -23.18 11.62 -17.12
CA ARG A 68 -22.32 10.80 -16.27
C ARG A 68 -21.09 11.56 -15.77
N VAL A 69 -20.43 12.29 -16.66
CA VAL A 69 -19.26 13.13 -16.32
C VAL A 69 -19.65 14.23 -15.34
N ASP A 70 -20.78 14.89 -15.59
CA ASP A 70 -21.25 16.02 -14.79
C ASP A 70 -21.67 15.58 -13.38
N ASN A 71 -22.40 14.47 -13.26
CA ASN A 71 -22.79 13.89 -11.96
C ASN A 71 -21.57 13.53 -11.10
N PHE A 72 -20.56 12.86 -11.70
CA PHE A 72 -19.35 12.49 -10.96
C PHE A 72 -18.55 13.72 -10.54
N PHE A 73 -18.42 14.72 -11.42
CA PHE A 73 -17.75 15.97 -11.09
C PHE A 73 -18.45 16.69 -9.94
N LEU A 74 -19.78 16.81 -9.98
CA LEU A 74 -20.59 17.44 -8.92
C LEU A 74 -20.39 16.73 -7.58
N GLU A 75 -20.44 15.40 -7.56
CA GLU A 75 -20.19 14.61 -6.35
C GLU A 75 -18.82 14.93 -5.75
N LYS A 76 -17.76 14.92 -6.57
CA LYS A 76 -16.39 15.22 -6.13
C LYS A 76 -16.20 16.67 -5.72
N LEU A 77 -16.88 17.60 -6.37
CA LEU A 77 -16.86 19.02 -6.01
C LEU A 77 -17.50 19.24 -4.63
N MET A 78 -18.62 18.56 -4.34
CA MET A 78 -19.31 18.64 -3.05
C MET A 78 -18.54 17.92 -1.94
N GLU A 79 -17.87 16.81 -2.25
CA GLU A 79 -16.90 16.18 -1.35
C GLU A 79 -15.75 17.13 -1.01
N ALA A 80 -15.19 17.82 -2.02
CA ALA A 80 -14.11 18.78 -1.85
C ALA A 80 -14.54 20.02 -1.04
N LYS A 81 -15.74 20.57 -1.30
CA LYS A 81 -16.32 21.71 -0.55
C LYS A 81 -16.44 21.39 0.95
N ARG A 82 -16.94 20.19 1.29
CA ARG A 82 -17.02 19.71 2.68
C ARG A 82 -15.64 19.60 3.33
N LYS A 83 -14.68 18.98 2.63
CA LYS A 83 -13.30 18.81 3.12
C LYS A 83 -12.62 20.17 3.35
N HIS A 84 -12.79 21.12 2.43
CA HIS A 84 -12.24 22.49 2.55
C HIS A 84 -12.76 23.19 3.80
N GLY A 85 -14.09 23.21 3.99
CA GLY A 85 -14.72 23.82 5.16
C GLY A 85 -14.22 23.21 6.47
N HIS A 86 -14.11 21.88 6.51
CA HIS A 86 -13.59 21.17 7.68
C HIS A 86 -12.13 21.50 7.99
N LEU A 87 -11.26 21.47 6.97
CA LEU A 87 -9.83 21.79 7.13
C LEU A 87 -9.63 23.25 7.57
N LYS A 88 -10.43 24.17 7.02
CA LYS A 88 -10.42 25.58 7.40
C LYS A 88 -10.77 25.77 8.89
N LEU A 89 -11.80 25.07 9.39
CA LEU A 89 -12.14 25.11 10.82
C LEU A 89 -11.00 24.60 11.70
N GLN A 90 -10.35 23.51 11.29
CA GLN A 90 -9.23 22.96 12.05
C GLN A 90 -8.00 23.88 12.03
N LEU A 91 -7.73 24.54 10.89
CA LEU A 91 -6.64 25.50 10.76
C LEU A 91 -6.88 26.74 11.62
N LEU A 92 -8.12 27.25 11.66
CA LEU A 92 -8.51 28.37 12.51
C LEU A 92 -8.45 28.02 14.00
N ALA A 93 -8.83 26.80 14.36
CA ALA A 93 -8.67 26.31 15.72
C ALA A 93 -7.19 26.18 16.11
N PHE A 94 -6.33 25.77 15.18
CA PHE A 94 -4.89 25.67 15.37
C PHE A 94 -4.23 27.04 15.55
N SER A 95 -4.59 28.04 14.73
CA SER A 95 -4.00 29.39 14.81
C SER A 95 -4.37 30.15 16.09
N ARG A 96 -5.44 29.74 16.79
CA ARG A 96 -5.90 30.32 18.07
C ARG A 96 -5.34 29.64 19.31
N ALA A 97 -4.64 28.51 19.17
CA ALA A 97 -4.08 27.82 20.32
C ALA A 97 -3.02 28.72 21.01
N PRO A 98 -3.12 28.95 22.33
CA PRO A 98 -2.15 29.80 23.05
C PRO A 98 -0.76 29.16 22.94
N GLY A 99 0.15 29.88 22.28
CA GLY A 99 1.53 29.43 22.01
C GLY A 99 2.00 29.53 20.55
N TYR A 100 1.15 29.91 19.59
CA TYR A 100 1.55 30.04 18.17
C TYR A 100 1.39 31.45 17.56
N THR A 101 1.23 32.49 18.38
CA THR A 101 1.54 33.85 17.93
C THR A 101 2.96 34.18 18.39
N GLY A 102 3.93 34.05 17.47
CA GLY A 102 5.16 34.80 17.57
C GLY A 102 4.81 36.28 17.49
N SER A 103 4.53 36.89 18.64
CA SER A 103 4.45 38.33 18.92
C SER A 103 4.20 38.46 20.42
N GLU A 104 5.27 38.54 21.19
CA GLU A 104 5.23 39.41 22.37
C GLU A 104 4.85 40.79 21.85
N VAL A 105 3.71 41.31 22.28
CA VAL A 105 3.38 42.75 22.44
C VAL A 105 1.86 42.87 22.53
N SER A 106 1.44 43.51 23.61
CA SER A 106 0.11 44.07 23.84
C SER A 106 -1.02 43.07 24.12
N MET A 107 -1.25 42.81 25.41
CA MET A 107 -2.41 43.35 26.13
C MET A 107 -2.27 43.08 27.63
N LEU A 108 -1.33 43.80 28.25
CA LEU A 108 -1.49 44.23 29.64
C LEU A 108 -2.36 45.49 29.61
N SER A 109 -3.21 45.63 30.63
CA SER A 109 -4.13 46.73 30.91
C SER A 109 -5.49 46.67 30.21
N GLN A 110 -6.47 46.07 30.90
CA GLN A 110 -7.54 46.87 31.51
C GLN A 110 -8.39 46.01 32.44
N GLN A 111 -8.46 46.46 33.70
CA GLN A 111 -9.54 46.29 34.71
C GLN A 111 -9.90 44.85 35.13
N GLY A 112 -9.77 44.43 36.39
CA GLY A 112 -9.82 45.19 37.65
C GLY A 112 -11.25 45.30 38.18
N SER A 113 -11.82 44.20 38.70
CA SER A 113 -12.86 44.23 39.73
C SER A 113 -13.08 42.85 40.38
N ASN A 114 -12.74 42.78 41.67
CA ASN A 114 -13.05 41.86 42.78
C ASN A 114 -13.63 40.43 42.56
N PRO A 115 -13.15 39.45 43.36
CA PRO A 115 -13.67 38.09 43.41
C PRO A 115 -14.75 37.95 44.49
N SER A 116 -15.98 37.60 44.11
CA SER A 116 -16.99 37.10 45.06
C SER A 116 -17.20 35.61 44.83
N GLN A 117 -16.86 34.86 45.88
CA GLN A 117 -17.10 33.44 46.05
C GLN A 117 -18.57 33.08 45.80
N GLY A 118 -18.81 32.06 44.97
CA GLY A 118 -20.11 31.43 44.83
C GLY A 118 -20.04 30.29 43.82
N SER A 119 -20.29 29.07 44.30
CA SER A 119 -20.48 27.86 43.50
C SER A 119 -19.23 27.16 42.95
N LYS A 120 -18.39 26.67 43.86
CA LYS A 120 -17.74 25.37 43.66
C LYS A 120 -18.86 24.33 43.75
N TYR A 121 -19.42 23.86 42.63
CA TYR A 121 -20.08 22.55 42.42
C TYR A 121 -20.93 22.59 41.13
N GLN A 122 -20.29 22.76 39.95
CA GLN A 122 -20.79 22.28 38.64
C GLN A 122 -19.82 22.65 37.52
N ALA A 123 -18.64 22.04 37.49
CA ALA A 123 -17.77 22.07 36.32
C ALA A 123 -16.81 20.88 36.36
N ARG A 124 -17.32 19.66 36.24
CA ARG A 124 -16.45 18.48 36.14
C ARG A 124 -16.81 17.46 35.08
N ASN A 125 -17.65 17.82 34.09
CA ASN A 125 -18.06 16.89 33.04
C ASN A 125 -18.18 17.52 31.63
N LEU A 126 -17.37 18.52 31.28
CA LEU A 126 -17.18 18.92 29.88
C LEU A 126 -15.74 19.36 29.69
N THR A 127 -14.93 18.46 29.15
CA THR A 127 -13.94 18.66 28.06
C THR A 127 -12.88 17.57 28.18
N ALA A 128 -13.12 16.43 27.54
CA ALA A 128 -11.99 15.69 26.99
C ALA A 128 -11.23 16.68 26.08
N PRO A 129 -9.90 16.82 26.19
CA PRO A 129 -9.16 17.70 25.30
C PRO A 129 -9.30 17.11 23.89
N LYS A 130 -10.18 17.71 23.08
CA LYS A 130 -10.38 17.30 21.70
C LYS A 130 -9.09 17.59 20.96
N LYS A 131 -8.44 16.53 20.50
CA LYS A 131 -7.10 16.53 19.92
C LYS A 131 -7.11 17.37 18.64
N THR A 132 -6.78 18.66 18.76
CA THR A 132 -6.49 19.53 17.62
C THR A 132 -5.35 18.90 16.83
N MET A 133 -5.49 18.90 15.50
CA MET A 133 -4.45 18.33 14.64
C MET A 133 -3.15 19.11 14.85
N THR A 134 -2.04 18.38 14.99
CA THR A 134 -0.71 19.00 15.06
C THR A 134 -0.39 19.70 13.74
N HIS A 135 0.54 20.66 13.76
CA HIS A 135 1.03 21.36 12.56
C HIS A 135 1.42 20.38 11.43
N GLY A 136 2.12 19.29 11.77
CA GLY A 136 2.50 18.26 10.81
C GLY A 136 1.31 17.52 10.20
N GLN A 137 0.32 17.16 11.01
CA GLN A 137 -0.90 16.50 10.53
C GLN A 137 -1.73 17.41 9.63
N LEU A 138 -1.86 18.70 9.98
CA LEU A 138 -2.52 19.70 9.12
C LEU A 138 -1.77 19.88 7.81
N SER A 139 -0.44 20.00 7.85
CA SER A 139 0.37 20.09 6.63
C SER A 139 0.14 18.89 5.71
N THR A 140 0.17 17.66 6.22
CA THR A 140 -0.10 16.47 5.40
C THR A 140 -1.52 16.48 4.86
N ALA A 141 -2.52 16.83 5.68
CA ALA A 141 -3.92 16.89 5.26
C ALA A 141 -4.17 17.88 4.12
N TYR A 142 -3.59 19.09 4.21
CA TYR A 142 -3.67 20.09 3.13
C TYR A 142 -2.93 19.64 1.86
N CYS A 143 -1.80 18.95 1.99
CA CYS A 143 -1.06 18.38 0.86
C CYS A 143 -1.86 17.29 0.11
N GLU A 144 -2.59 16.44 0.83
CA GLU A 144 -3.48 15.42 0.23
C GLU A 144 -4.74 16.07 -0.37
N PHE A 145 -5.31 17.07 0.31
CA PHE A 145 -6.46 17.80 -0.20
C PHE A 145 -6.14 18.55 -1.49
N TYR A 146 -5.00 19.25 -1.55
CA TYR A 146 -4.55 19.91 -2.77
C TYR A 146 -4.37 18.94 -3.94
N LEU A 147 -3.78 17.76 -3.69
CA LEU A 147 -3.69 16.72 -4.71
C LEU A 147 -5.09 16.32 -5.22
N SER A 148 -6.07 16.15 -4.33
CA SER A 148 -7.45 15.82 -4.76
C SER A 148 -8.06 16.89 -5.66
N LEU A 149 -7.83 18.18 -5.39
CA LEU A 149 -8.31 19.29 -6.22
C LEU A 149 -7.64 19.29 -7.61
N VAL A 150 -6.33 19.03 -7.66
CA VAL A 150 -5.60 18.93 -8.93
C VAL A 150 -6.11 17.75 -9.77
N LEU A 151 -6.45 16.62 -9.15
CA LEU A 151 -7.07 15.49 -9.88
C LEU A 151 -8.44 15.89 -10.46
N ILE A 152 -9.29 16.58 -9.70
CA ILE A 152 -10.59 17.08 -10.18
C ILE A 152 -10.38 18.07 -11.34
N GLN A 153 -9.40 18.96 -11.25
CA GLN A 153 -9.07 19.92 -12.32
C GLN A 153 -8.62 19.21 -13.60
N ASN A 154 -7.78 18.17 -13.48
CA ASN A 154 -7.35 17.35 -14.60
C ASN A 154 -8.55 16.60 -15.22
N TYR A 155 -9.45 16.07 -14.39
CA TYR A 155 -10.68 15.41 -14.84
C TYR A 155 -11.56 16.36 -15.68
N GLN A 156 -11.79 17.58 -15.19
CA GLN A 156 -12.52 18.63 -15.92
C GLN A 156 -11.86 18.92 -17.28
N THR A 157 -10.57 19.24 -17.27
CA THR A 157 -9.85 19.67 -18.48
C THR A 157 -9.77 18.57 -19.54
N LEU A 158 -9.55 17.32 -19.11
CA LEU A 158 -9.47 16.17 -20.01
C LEU A 158 -10.82 15.87 -20.67
N ASN A 159 -11.91 15.84 -19.89
CA ASN A 159 -13.24 15.57 -20.43
C ASN A 159 -13.70 16.69 -21.38
N GLU A 160 -13.54 17.96 -21.02
CA GLU A 160 -13.89 19.08 -21.91
C GLU A 160 -13.12 18.99 -23.24
N THR A 161 -11.81 18.76 -23.18
CA THR A 161 -10.97 18.57 -24.37
C THR A 161 -11.43 17.35 -25.19
N GLY A 162 -11.87 16.29 -24.51
CA GLY A 162 -12.39 15.07 -25.11
C GLY A 162 -13.68 15.31 -25.89
N PHE A 163 -14.67 15.99 -25.27
CA PHE A 163 -15.93 16.36 -25.92
C PHE A 163 -15.68 17.27 -27.12
N ARG A 164 -14.86 18.32 -26.96
CA ARG A 164 -14.48 19.23 -28.05
C ARG A 164 -13.88 18.47 -29.24
N LYS A 165 -13.00 17.49 -28.98
CA LYS A 165 -12.34 16.71 -30.03
C LYS A 165 -13.22 15.64 -30.66
N ILE A 166 -14.17 15.05 -29.93
CA ILE A 166 -15.06 14.04 -30.49
C ILE A 166 -16.14 14.70 -31.36
N CYS A 167 -16.71 15.83 -30.93
CA CYS A 167 -17.66 16.61 -31.75
C CYS A 167 -16.99 17.10 -33.04
N LYS A 168 -15.80 17.70 -32.94
CA LYS A 168 -15.02 18.10 -34.13
C LYS A 168 -14.66 16.93 -35.05
N LYS A 169 -14.50 15.72 -34.49
CA LYS A 169 -14.26 14.51 -35.29
C LYS A 169 -15.52 14.07 -36.02
N PHE A 170 -16.68 14.11 -35.38
CA PHE A 170 -17.96 13.81 -35.99
C PHE A 170 -18.23 14.76 -37.16
N ASP A 171 -18.21 16.07 -36.92
CA ASP A 171 -18.44 17.12 -37.92
C ASP A 171 -17.50 16.99 -39.13
N LYS A 172 -16.20 16.73 -38.88
CA LYS A 172 -15.22 16.54 -39.96
C LYS A 172 -15.54 15.32 -40.83
N ASN A 173 -16.03 14.24 -40.22
CA ASN A 173 -16.26 12.97 -40.88
C ASN A 173 -17.59 12.98 -41.67
N LEU A 174 -18.64 13.61 -41.14
CA LEU A 174 -19.96 13.68 -41.77
C LEU A 174 -20.19 14.98 -42.55
N ARG A 175 -19.25 15.93 -42.48
CA ARG A 175 -19.36 17.27 -43.10
C ARG A 175 -20.58 18.05 -42.60
N THR A 176 -20.87 17.95 -41.31
CA THR A 176 -21.95 18.66 -40.61
C THR A 176 -21.38 19.66 -39.59
N THR A 177 -22.24 20.47 -38.98
CA THR A 177 -21.92 21.35 -37.85
C THR A 177 -22.73 21.02 -36.59
N SER A 178 -23.54 19.96 -36.65
CA SER A 178 -24.51 19.57 -35.63
C SER A 178 -23.87 19.23 -34.29
N ALA A 179 -22.76 18.48 -34.28
CA ALA A 179 -22.08 18.11 -33.04
C ALA A 179 -21.33 19.30 -32.43
N GLY A 180 -20.82 20.22 -33.25
CA GLY A 180 -20.29 21.51 -32.82
C GLY A 180 -21.34 22.36 -32.11
N SER A 181 -22.51 22.55 -32.73
CA SER A 181 -23.64 23.27 -32.10
C SER A 181 -24.12 22.60 -30.81
N TRP A 182 -24.16 21.26 -30.77
CA TRP A 182 -24.49 20.53 -29.55
C TRP A 182 -23.47 20.78 -28.43
N PHE A 183 -22.17 20.82 -28.75
CA PHE A 183 -21.11 21.10 -27.77
C PHE A 183 -21.28 22.49 -27.16
N GLU A 184 -21.50 23.52 -27.98
CA GLU A 184 -21.72 24.89 -27.53
C GLU A 184 -22.95 24.99 -26.61
N ASN A 185 -24.06 24.36 -27.01
CA ASN A 185 -25.32 24.45 -26.26
C ASN A 185 -25.38 23.60 -24.98
N ASN A 186 -24.58 22.53 -24.86
CA ASN A 186 -24.72 21.57 -23.76
C ASN A 186 -23.47 21.42 -22.89
N VAL A 187 -22.26 21.56 -23.47
CA VAL A 187 -21.00 21.32 -22.75
C VAL A 187 -20.42 22.62 -22.20
N GLU A 188 -20.48 23.74 -22.94
CA GLU A 188 -19.90 25.00 -22.46
C GLU A 188 -20.60 25.56 -21.22
N ASP A 189 -21.91 25.32 -21.09
CA ASP A 189 -22.73 25.71 -19.93
C ASP A 189 -22.88 24.61 -18.85
N ALA A 190 -22.23 23.46 -19.02
CA ALA A 190 -22.30 22.37 -18.05
C ALA A 190 -21.64 22.73 -16.71
N VAL A 191 -22.05 22.06 -15.62
CA VAL A 191 -21.48 22.36 -14.30
C VAL A 191 -20.00 21.99 -14.23
N PHE A 192 -19.62 20.88 -14.88
CA PHE A 192 -18.23 20.42 -14.91
C PHE A 192 -17.28 21.29 -15.74
N THR A 193 -17.75 22.23 -16.56
CA THR A 193 -16.91 23.17 -17.32
C THR A 193 -16.70 24.49 -16.60
N ASP A 194 -17.54 24.85 -15.60
CA ASP A 194 -17.27 26.02 -14.76
C ASP A 194 -16.05 25.79 -13.84
N SER A 195 -14.90 26.32 -14.26
CA SER A 195 -13.65 26.22 -13.51
C SER A 195 -13.51 27.26 -12.39
N ARG A 196 -14.40 28.26 -12.29
CA ARG A 196 -14.23 29.40 -11.37
C ARG A 196 -14.23 28.96 -9.91
N PHE A 197 -15.18 28.12 -9.51
CA PHE A 197 -15.29 27.67 -8.13
C PHE A 197 -14.09 26.80 -7.72
N LEU A 198 -13.71 25.82 -8.55
CA LEU A 198 -12.57 24.94 -8.30
C LEU A 198 -11.25 25.73 -8.23
N GLN A 199 -11.01 26.65 -9.17
CA GLN A 199 -9.81 27.49 -9.18
C GLN A 199 -9.75 28.46 -7.99
N ARG A 200 -10.90 28.97 -7.52
CA ARG A 200 -10.97 29.75 -6.28
C ARG A 200 -10.54 28.90 -5.09
N MET A 201 -11.07 27.69 -4.97
CA MET A 201 -10.72 26.77 -3.88
C MET A 201 -9.25 26.37 -3.89
N ILE A 202 -8.67 26.09 -5.06
CA ILE A 202 -7.23 25.80 -5.19
C ILE A 202 -6.39 26.99 -4.69
N ARG A 203 -6.70 28.21 -5.15
CA ARG A 203 -6.01 29.43 -4.71
C ARG A 203 -6.11 29.65 -3.20
N GLU A 204 -7.31 29.49 -2.63
CA GLU A 204 -7.51 29.59 -1.19
C GLU A 204 -6.67 28.57 -0.41
N VAL A 205 -6.58 27.33 -0.89
CA VAL A 205 -5.74 26.30 -0.27
C VAL A 205 -4.26 26.66 -0.33
N GLU A 206 -3.78 27.18 -1.47
CA GLU A 206 -2.39 27.65 -1.62
C GLU A 206 -2.08 28.80 -0.66
N ASP A 207 -2.98 29.77 -0.54
CA ASP A 207 -2.80 30.95 0.31
C ASP A 207 -2.86 30.59 1.79
N LEU A 208 -3.81 29.73 2.19
CA LEU A 208 -3.93 29.24 3.57
C LEU A 208 -2.68 28.44 3.97
N TYR A 209 -2.20 27.55 3.09
CA TYR A 209 -0.99 26.78 3.36
C TYR A 209 0.24 27.68 3.45
N THR A 210 0.37 28.64 2.53
CA THR A 210 1.50 29.58 2.52
C THR A 210 1.54 30.41 3.80
N THR A 211 0.39 30.97 4.19
CA THR A 211 0.27 31.88 5.34
C THR A 211 0.45 31.16 6.66
N HIS A 212 -0.25 30.04 6.88
CA HIS A 212 -0.34 29.42 8.20
C HIS A 212 0.62 28.24 8.41
N LEU A 213 1.10 27.58 7.34
CA LEU A 213 1.90 26.35 7.43
C LEU A 213 3.31 26.46 6.84
N ALA A 214 3.55 27.46 5.98
CA ALA A 214 4.86 27.74 5.38
C ALA A 214 5.50 29.07 5.84
N GLY A 215 4.91 29.74 6.83
CA GLY A 215 5.44 31.00 7.38
C GLY A 215 5.56 32.13 6.36
N GLY A 216 4.67 32.16 5.36
CA GLY A 216 4.68 33.15 4.28
C GLY A 216 5.56 32.80 3.07
N ASN A 217 6.34 31.71 3.12
CA ASN A 217 7.22 31.34 2.01
C ASN A 217 6.48 30.56 0.91
N ARG A 218 6.07 31.26 -0.16
CA ARG A 218 5.35 30.66 -1.31
C ARG A 218 6.16 29.59 -2.03
N GLN A 219 7.49 29.73 -2.16
CA GLN A 219 8.31 28.73 -2.86
C GLN A 219 8.32 27.40 -2.10
N LEU A 220 8.50 27.45 -0.78
CA LEU A 220 8.47 26.27 0.07
C LEU A 220 7.07 25.64 0.10
N ALA A 221 6.01 26.46 0.11
CA ALA A 221 4.63 25.99 0.00
C ALA A 221 4.40 25.24 -1.32
N MET A 222 4.75 25.83 -2.46
CA MET A 222 4.55 25.21 -3.77
C MET A 222 5.40 23.95 -3.96
N ALA A 223 6.63 23.93 -3.43
CA ALA A 223 7.50 22.75 -3.47
C ALA A 223 6.90 21.56 -2.70
N LYS A 224 6.17 21.83 -1.60
CA LYS A 224 5.47 20.79 -0.83
C LYS A 224 4.09 20.43 -1.42
N LEU A 225 3.35 21.39 -1.97
CA LEU A 225 2.00 21.14 -2.49
C LEU A 225 2.04 20.37 -3.82
N ARG A 226 2.91 20.79 -4.74
CA ARG A 226 3.01 20.19 -6.09
C ARG A 226 3.46 18.74 -6.01
N VAL A 227 2.75 17.88 -6.73
CA VAL A 227 3.07 16.45 -6.79
C VAL A 227 3.85 16.17 -8.08
N PRO A 228 5.02 15.51 -8.00
CA PRO A 228 5.73 15.05 -9.19
C PRO A 228 4.86 14.08 -9.99
N PRO A 229 4.93 14.04 -11.33
CA PRO A 229 4.14 13.10 -12.11
C PRO A 229 4.48 11.65 -11.70
N LEU A 230 3.45 10.89 -11.32
CA LEU A 230 3.50 9.60 -10.61
C LEU A 230 4.05 8.42 -11.45
N GLY A 231 4.55 8.69 -12.66
CA GLY A 231 5.08 7.69 -13.59
C GLY A 231 6.46 8.05 -14.15
N LYS A 232 7.23 8.94 -13.50
CA LYS A 232 8.58 9.24 -13.99
C LYS A 232 9.42 7.96 -14.01
N PRO A 233 10.05 7.62 -15.15
CA PRO A 233 10.96 6.49 -15.22
C PRO A 233 12.11 6.71 -14.25
N SER A 234 12.70 5.61 -13.76
CA SER A 234 13.89 5.72 -12.93
C SER A 234 15.01 6.41 -13.66
N SER A 235 15.76 7.25 -12.94
CA SER A 235 16.89 7.95 -13.55
C SER A 235 17.89 6.92 -14.13
N PRO A 236 18.48 7.18 -15.30
CA PRO A 236 19.43 6.25 -15.91
C PRO A 236 20.59 5.87 -14.98
N THR A 237 21.07 6.82 -14.18
CA THR A 237 22.12 6.60 -13.18
C THR A 237 21.72 5.57 -12.12
N MET A 238 20.50 5.67 -11.57
CA MET A 238 20.01 4.69 -10.59
C MET A 238 19.85 3.31 -11.21
N VAL A 239 19.37 3.23 -12.45
CA VAL A 239 19.23 1.95 -13.16
C VAL A 239 20.60 1.31 -13.38
N PHE A 240 21.60 2.10 -13.80
CA PHE A 240 22.98 1.63 -13.95
C PHE A 240 23.57 1.13 -12.63
N GLN A 241 23.44 1.89 -11.54
CA GLN A 241 23.92 1.50 -10.21
C GLN A 241 23.26 0.20 -9.72
N ALA A 242 21.95 0.07 -9.87
CA ALA A 242 21.21 -1.13 -9.52
C ALA A 242 21.64 -2.34 -10.36
N GLY A 243 21.80 -2.15 -11.67
CA GLY A 243 22.28 -3.19 -12.59
C GLY A 243 23.71 -3.64 -12.28
N PHE A 244 24.60 -2.68 -11.97
CA PHE A 244 25.97 -2.96 -11.57
C PHE A 244 26.04 -3.74 -10.25
N ALA A 245 25.27 -3.32 -9.23
CA ALA A 245 25.18 -4.03 -7.96
C ALA A 245 24.62 -5.45 -8.14
N LEU A 246 23.59 -5.63 -8.98
CA LEU A 246 23.04 -6.94 -9.30
C LEU A 246 24.08 -7.82 -10.04
N GLY A 247 24.82 -7.26 -11.00
CA GLY A 247 25.89 -7.97 -11.71
C GLY A 247 27.00 -8.44 -10.77
N MET A 248 27.45 -7.58 -9.85
CA MET A 248 28.41 -7.94 -8.81
C MET A 248 27.88 -9.06 -7.91
N LEU A 249 26.61 -8.97 -7.48
CA LEU A 249 25.97 -10.01 -6.68
C LEU A 249 25.98 -11.36 -7.40
N LEU A 250 25.59 -11.41 -8.68
CA LEU A 250 25.55 -12.65 -9.45
C LEU A 250 26.94 -13.29 -9.60
N MET A 251 27.97 -12.48 -9.89
CA MET A 251 29.35 -12.96 -9.99
C MET A 251 29.89 -13.46 -8.66
N LEU A 252 29.65 -12.73 -7.56
CA LEU A 252 30.05 -13.15 -6.22
C LEU A 252 29.30 -14.40 -5.76
N PHE A 253 28.02 -14.52 -6.08
CA PHE A 253 27.23 -15.70 -5.78
C PHE A 253 27.80 -16.93 -6.49
N LEU A 254 28.09 -16.81 -7.80
CA LEU A 254 28.71 -17.89 -8.57
C LEU A 254 30.08 -18.27 -7.99
N GLY A 255 30.93 -17.29 -7.67
CA GLY A 255 32.22 -17.52 -7.02
C GLY A 255 32.09 -18.20 -5.64
N THR A 256 31.10 -17.81 -4.86
CA THR A 256 30.79 -18.41 -3.55
C THR A 256 30.29 -19.85 -3.70
N ALA A 257 29.45 -20.13 -4.70
CA ALA A 257 28.98 -21.48 -5.00
C ALA A 257 30.12 -22.43 -5.41
N ILE A 258 31.02 -21.96 -6.29
CA ILE A 258 32.22 -22.70 -6.68
C ILE A 258 33.12 -22.95 -5.46
N SER A 259 33.31 -21.94 -4.61
CA SER A 259 34.12 -22.04 -3.40
C SER A 259 33.52 -23.03 -2.39
N TYR A 260 32.19 -23.02 -2.20
CA TYR A 260 31.49 -23.99 -1.37
C TYR A 260 31.66 -25.42 -1.89
N TRP A 261 31.58 -25.62 -3.20
CA TRP A 261 31.80 -26.93 -3.82
C TRP A 261 33.23 -27.45 -3.62
N LYS A 262 34.22 -26.58 -3.78
CA LYS A 262 35.65 -26.96 -3.67
C LYS A 262 36.14 -27.04 -2.22
N ARG A 263 35.57 -26.25 -1.32
CA ARG A 263 35.97 -26.11 0.08
C ARG A 263 34.74 -26.06 0.98
N PRO A 264 33.97 -27.15 1.06
CA PRO A 264 32.79 -27.18 1.92
C PRO A 264 33.18 -27.00 3.39
N PRO A 265 32.28 -26.46 4.23
CA PRO A 265 32.48 -26.47 5.67
C PRO A 265 32.76 -27.89 6.18
N SER A 266 33.56 -28.01 7.25
CA SER A 266 33.76 -29.29 7.93
C SER A 266 32.42 -29.91 8.33
N ALA A 267 32.27 -31.23 8.24
CA ALA A 267 30.99 -31.93 8.51
C ALA A 267 30.33 -31.53 9.84
N VAL A 268 31.12 -31.29 10.88
CA VAL A 268 30.67 -30.83 12.21
C VAL A 268 30.05 -29.42 12.18
N ASN A 269 30.50 -28.56 11.27
CA ASN A 269 30.07 -27.17 11.14
C ASN A 269 29.03 -26.97 10.04
N THR A 270 28.73 -27.96 9.21
CA THR A 270 27.79 -27.81 8.08
C THR A 270 26.39 -27.39 8.54
N ALA A 271 25.86 -28.05 9.58
CA ALA A 271 24.54 -27.71 10.12
C ALA A 271 24.51 -26.29 10.73
N THR A 272 25.56 -25.93 11.46
CA THR A 272 25.78 -24.59 12.03
C THR A 272 25.84 -23.54 10.94
N PHE A 273 26.69 -23.76 9.92
CA PHE A 273 26.87 -22.89 8.77
C PHE A 273 25.56 -22.61 8.05
N MET A 274 24.80 -23.67 7.72
CA MET A 274 23.51 -23.54 7.04
C MET A 274 22.52 -22.72 7.87
N SER A 275 22.46 -22.95 9.18
CA SER A 275 21.54 -22.23 10.06
C SER A 275 21.90 -20.75 10.23
N LEU A 276 23.20 -20.42 10.29
CA LEU A 276 23.68 -19.04 10.43
C LEU A 276 23.46 -18.20 9.15
N TYR A 277 23.55 -18.82 7.97
CA TYR A 277 23.42 -18.11 6.70
C TYR A 277 22.02 -18.17 6.07
N ARG A 278 21.16 -19.13 6.44
CA ARG A 278 19.80 -19.26 5.90
C ARG A 278 18.94 -18.04 6.22
N GLY A 279 18.82 -17.63 7.48
CA GLY A 279 18.03 -16.47 7.88
C GLY A 279 18.39 -15.19 7.09
N PRO A 280 19.68 -14.77 7.09
CA PRO A 280 20.14 -13.66 6.28
C PRO A 280 19.87 -13.82 4.77
N LEU A 281 20.07 -15.01 4.19
CA LEU A 281 19.77 -15.29 2.78
C LEU A 281 18.29 -15.11 2.46
N THR A 282 17.43 -15.67 3.29
CA THR A 282 15.96 -15.57 3.21
C THR A 282 15.51 -14.11 3.26
N TRP A 283 16.16 -13.26 4.07
CA TRP A 283 15.95 -11.82 4.08
C TRP A 283 16.41 -11.13 2.78
N VAL A 284 17.57 -11.49 2.24
CA VAL A 284 18.07 -10.95 0.95
C VAL A 284 17.10 -11.27 -0.19
N ILE A 285 16.66 -12.53 -0.30
CA ILE A 285 15.70 -12.99 -1.32
C ILE A 285 14.39 -12.22 -1.20
N PHE A 286 13.87 -12.06 0.03
CA PHE A 286 12.66 -11.27 0.27
C PHE A 286 12.79 -9.83 -0.26
N ASN A 287 13.92 -9.16 -0.04
CA ASN A 287 14.14 -7.80 -0.54
C ASN A 287 14.26 -7.73 -2.07
N LEU A 288 14.87 -8.73 -2.72
CA LEU A 288 14.89 -8.85 -4.18
C LEU A 288 13.47 -9.02 -4.75
N TYR A 289 12.65 -9.85 -4.11
CA TYR A 289 11.24 -10.01 -4.46
C TYR A 289 10.41 -8.74 -4.22
N MET A 290 10.71 -7.95 -3.20
CA MET A 290 10.08 -6.64 -3.02
C MET A 290 10.43 -5.66 -4.15
N ALA A 291 11.68 -5.65 -4.62
CA ALA A 291 12.07 -4.85 -5.78
C ALA A 291 11.29 -5.26 -7.04
N ALA A 292 11.15 -6.58 -7.26
CA ALA A 292 10.38 -7.12 -8.38
C ALA A 292 8.88 -6.79 -8.27
N ASN A 293 8.27 -6.95 -7.08
CA ASN A 293 6.87 -6.58 -6.81
C ASN A 293 6.60 -5.11 -7.13
N VAL A 294 7.43 -4.18 -6.63
CA VAL A 294 7.27 -2.75 -6.89
C VAL A 294 7.40 -2.42 -8.38
N ALA A 295 8.37 -3.04 -9.07
CA ALA A 295 8.51 -2.90 -10.52
C ALA A 295 7.27 -3.43 -11.28
N GLY A 296 6.76 -4.59 -10.87
CA GLY A 296 5.60 -5.23 -11.48
C GLY A 296 4.30 -4.46 -11.25
N TRP A 297 4.06 -3.95 -10.05
CA TRP A 297 2.92 -3.08 -9.75
C TRP A 297 2.97 -1.78 -10.56
N GLN A 298 4.14 -1.14 -10.64
CA GLN A 298 4.31 0.08 -11.44
C GLN A 298 4.04 -0.16 -12.93
N ARG A 299 4.51 -1.29 -13.50
CA ARG A 299 4.26 -1.65 -14.89
C ARG A 299 2.79 -1.97 -15.17
N ALA A 300 2.12 -2.62 -14.22
CA ALA A 300 0.71 -2.98 -14.33
C ALA A 300 -0.24 -1.80 -14.06
N GLY A 301 0.27 -0.65 -13.60
CA GLY A 301 -0.56 0.51 -13.23
C GLY A 301 -1.25 0.37 -11.87
N VAL A 302 -0.82 -0.57 -11.04
CA VAL A 302 -1.35 -0.77 -9.68
C VAL A 302 -0.78 0.32 -8.75
N ASN A 303 -1.66 1.14 -8.18
CA ASN A 303 -1.29 2.28 -7.33
C ASN A 303 -0.85 1.85 -5.91
N HIS A 304 0.30 1.18 -5.84
CA HIS A 304 0.89 0.70 -4.59
C HIS A 304 1.26 1.83 -3.62
N ILE A 305 1.57 3.03 -4.13
CA ILE A 305 1.88 4.21 -3.30
C ILE A 305 0.66 4.60 -2.46
N LEU A 306 -0.52 4.68 -3.10
CA LEU A 306 -1.77 4.96 -2.42
C LEU A 306 -2.15 3.84 -1.43
N ILE A 307 -2.04 2.58 -1.86
CA ILE A 307 -2.40 1.41 -1.04
C ILE A 307 -1.57 1.33 0.24
N PHE A 308 -0.26 1.59 0.16
CA PHE A 308 0.61 1.63 1.33
C PHE A 308 0.58 2.95 2.10
N GLU A 309 -0.23 3.91 1.67
CA GLU A 309 -0.31 5.26 2.25
C GLU A 309 1.08 5.94 2.32
N ILE A 310 1.90 5.71 1.30
CA ILE A 310 3.21 6.34 1.15
C ILE A 310 3.00 7.74 0.57
N ASP A 311 3.77 8.72 1.03
CA ASP A 311 3.73 10.06 0.44
C ASP A 311 4.21 9.98 -1.03
N PRO A 312 3.37 10.39 -2.01
CA PRO A 312 3.74 10.38 -3.42
C PRO A 312 4.98 11.21 -3.75
N ARG A 313 5.38 12.14 -2.87
CA ARG A 313 6.56 13.00 -3.03
C ARG A 313 7.85 12.31 -2.61
N ASN A 314 7.75 11.24 -1.84
CA ASN A 314 8.88 10.59 -1.18
C ASN A 314 8.71 9.07 -1.16
N HIS A 315 8.57 8.49 -2.35
CA HIS A 315 8.53 7.05 -2.54
C HIS A 315 9.83 6.54 -3.16
N MET A 316 10.21 5.33 -2.79
CA MET A 316 11.35 4.66 -3.40
C MET A 316 10.98 4.10 -4.77
N GLN A 317 11.89 4.24 -5.72
CA GLN A 317 11.75 3.69 -7.06
C GLN A 317 12.24 2.23 -7.10
N PRO A 318 11.77 1.40 -8.06
CA PRO A 318 12.15 0.00 -8.15
C PRO A 318 13.66 -0.22 -8.26
N ALA A 319 14.36 0.61 -9.03
CA ALA A 319 15.82 0.51 -9.19
C ALA A 319 16.55 0.67 -7.84
N ARG A 320 16.11 1.59 -6.99
CA ARG A 320 16.71 1.80 -5.66
C ARG A 320 16.44 0.63 -4.71
N TYR A 321 15.26 0.01 -4.77
CA TYR A 321 15.00 -1.23 -4.04
C TYR A 321 15.93 -2.35 -4.47
N LEU A 322 16.12 -2.52 -5.78
CA LEU A 322 17.01 -3.55 -6.33
C LEU A 322 18.45 -3.33 -5.89
N GLU A 323 18.95 -2.09 -5.97
CA GLU A 323 20.30 -1.72 -5.52
C GLU A 323 20.52 -2.08 -4.04
N ILE A 324 19.61 -1.66 -3.15
CA ILE A 324 19.71 -1.94 -1.71
C ILE A 324 19.68 -3.45 -1.44
N ALA A 325 18.78 -4.18 -2.10
CA ALA A 325 18.68 -5.63 -1.98
C ALA A 325 19.97 -6.32 -2.46
N SER A 326 20.54 -5.86 -3.58
CA SER A 326 21.80 -6.36 -4.12
C SER A 326 22.98 -6.07 -3.19
N ILE A 327 23.05 -4.89 -2.56
CA ILE A 327 24.08 -4.56 -1.57
C ILE A 327 24.04 -5.54 -0.39
N PHE A 328 22.85 -5.83 0.16
CA PHE A 328 22.73 -6.84 1.22
C PHE A 328 23.10 -8.25 0.74
N GLY A 329 22.79 -8.59 -0.51
CA GLY A 329 23.24 -9.84 -1.12
C GLY A 329 24.76 -9.92 -1.27
N ILE A 330 25.42 -8.82 -1.64
CA ILE A 330 26.88 -8.73 -1.74
C ILE A 330 27.51 -8.91 -0.37
N LEU A 331 26.99 -8.25 0.67
CA LEU A 331 27.48 -8.44 2.04
C LEU A 331 27.34 -9.91 2.49
N TRP A 332 26.20 -10.53 2.15
CA TRP A 332 25.96 -11.94 2.46
C TRP A 332 26.95 -12.87 1.74
N THR A 333 27.19 -12.70 0.43
CA THR A 333 28.14 -13.53 -0.33
C THR A 333 29.58 -13.31 0.12
N LEU A 334 29.98 -12.07 0.39
CA LEU A 334 31.32 -11.75 0.92
C LEU A 334 31.55 -12.37 2.30
N SER A 335 30.56 -12.33 3.20
CA SER A 335 30.63 -12.98 4.50
C SER A 335 30.80 -14.50 4.34
N MET A 336 30.00 -15.12 3.48
CA MET A 336 30.07 -16.56 3.22
C MET A 336 31.42 -16.96 2.61
N LEU A 337 31.95 -16.17 1.67
CA LEU A 337 33.27 -16.40 1.09
C LEU A 337 34.37 -16.25 2.14
N GLY A 338 34.28 -15.24 3.00
CA GLY A 338 35.18 -15.05 4.14
C GLY A 338 35.18 -16.25 5.09
N PHE A 339 34.01 -16.79 5.42
CA PHE A 339 33.89 -18.02 6.22
C PHE A 339 34.61 -19.20 5.55
N LEU A 340 34.38 -19.44 4.25
CA LEU A 340 34.97 -20.55 3.51
C LEU A 340 36.50 -20.40 3.34
N HIS A 341 36.99 -19.16 3.28
CA HIS A 341 38.40 -18.82 3.07
C HIS A 341 39.12 -18.30 4.32
N HIS A 342 38.55 -18.44 5.53
CA HIS A 342 39.11 -17.90 6.79
C HIS A 342 40.59 -18.26 6.99
N ARG A 343 40.98 -19.50 6.67
CA ARG A 343 42.38 -19.97 6.76
C ARG A 343 43.33 -19.22 5.83
N ALA A 344 42.88 -18.87 4.63
CA ALA A 344 43.66 -18.09 3.68
C ALA A 344 43.81 -16.62 4.12
N MET A 345 42.90 -16.13 4.96
CA MET A 345 42.94 -14.80 5.57
C MET A 345 43.65 -14.79 6.94
N HIS A 346 44.30 -15.90 7.33
CA HIS A 346 44.97 -16.06 8.63
C HIS A 346 44.04 -15.81 9.84
N LEU A 347 42.74 -16.03 9.69
CA LEU A 347 41.77 -15.98 10.78
C LEU A 347 41.50 -17.39 11.27
N ASN A 348 41.71 -17.62 12.57
CA ASN A 348 41.53 -18.94 13.18
C ASN A 348 40.04 -19.31 13.33
N ASP A 349 39.18 -18.31 13.50
CA ASP A 349 37.76 -18.50 13.77
C ASP A 349 36.87 -18.03 12.61
N PRO A 350 36.21 -18.95 11.88
CA PRO A 350 35.35 -18.60 10.77
C PRO A 350 34.02 -17.94 11.21
N PHE A 351 33.60 -18.07 12.47
CA PHE A 351 32.30 -17.57 12.94
C PHE A 351 32.26 -16.04 13.12
N VAL A 352 33.41 -15.36 13.04
CA VAL A 352 33.49 -13.89 13.03
C VAL A 352 32.76 -13.29 11.84
N PHE A 353 32.79 -13.96 10.67
CA PHE A 353 32.13 -13.48 9.46
C PHE A 353 30.60 -13.38 9.58
N PRO A 354 29.86 -14.46 9.94
CA PRO A 354 28.41 -14.36 10.12
C PRO A 354 28.01 -13.41 11.25
N LEU A 355 28.83 -13.25 12.30
CA LEU A 355 28.62 -12.23 13.33
C LEU A 355 28.73 -10.81 12.76
N ALA A 356 29.82 -10.54 12.04
CA ALA A 356 30.04 -9.25 11.38
C ALA A 356 28.91 -8.93 10.40
N LEU A 357 28.45 -9.91 9.61
CA LEU A 357 27.35 -9.77 8.68
C LEU A 357 26.09 -9.25 9.37
N ILE A 358 25.61 -9.92 10.43
CA ILE A 358 24.36 -9.50 11.07
C ILE A 358 24.50 -8.15 11.77
N LEU A 359 25.66 -7.87 12.38
CA LEU A 359 25.93 -6.58 13.01
C LEU A 359 25.94 -5.44 11.98
N ILE A 360 26.57 -5.66 10.82
CA ILE A 360 26.59 -4.68 9.72
C ILE A 360 25.18 -4.48 9.15
N MET A 361 24.43 -5.56 8.87
CA MET A 361 23.07 -5.45 8.33
C MET A 361 22.12 -4.72 9.29
N THR A 362 22.19 -5.04 10.59
CA THR A 362 21.38 -4.38 11.63
C THR A 362 21.82 -2.93 11.84
N GLY A 363 23.13 -2.67 11.84
CA GLY A 363 23.71 -1.33 11.93
C GLY A 363 23.27 -0.45 10.77
N LEU A 364 23.33 -0.95 9.53
CA LEU A 364 22.84 -0.24 8.34
C LEU A 364 21.34 0.05 8.39
N LEU A 365 20.53 -0.78 9.06
CA LEU A 365 19.11 -0.51 9.24
C LEU A 365 18.86 0.65 10.20
N VAL A 366 19.52 0.68 11.36
CA VAL A 366 19.24 1.62 12.47
C VAL A 366 20.03 2.93 12.38
N MET A 367 21.17 2.94 11.70
CA MET A 367 22.08 4.09 11.67
C MET A 367 21.44 5.36 11.08
N PRO A 368 21.59 6.53 11.72
CA PRO A 368 20.93 7.76 11.30
C PRO A 368 21.54 8.45 10.06
N LEU A 369 22.62 7.91 9.50
CA LEU A 369 23.28 8.47 8.32
C LEU A 369 22.39 8.36 7.05
N PRO A 370 22.51 9.26 6.06
CA PRO A 370 21.73 9.25 4.81
C PRO A 370 22.19 8.15 3.82
N ILE A 371 22.52 6.97 4.34
CA ILE A 371 22.94 5.78 3.61
C ILE A 371 21.71 4.89 3.36
N LEU A 372 21.61 4.25 2.18
CA LEU A 372 20.53 3.30 1.80
C LEU A 372 19.10 3.83 2.06
N ASP A 373 18.84 5.10 1.75
CA ASP A 373 17.54 5.76 1.94
C ASP A 373 17.02 5.73 3.39
N LEU A 374 17.41 6.76 4.15
CA LEU A 374 17.05 6.91 5.56
C LEU A 374 15.52 6.92 5.79
N LYS A 375 14.75 7.52 4.89
CA LYS A 375 13.29 7.66 5.03
C LYS A 375 12.60 6.30 4.88
N ALA A 376 13.02 5.50 3.91
CA ALA A 376 12.53 4.14 3.73
C ALA A 376 12.86 3.25 4.93
N ARG A 377 14.08 3.31 5.46
CA ARG A 377 14.49 2.55 6.65
C ARG A 377 13.65 2.90 7.88
N TRP A 378 13.47 4.19 8.15
CA TRP A 378 12.60 4.63 9.26
C TRP A 378 11.14 4.23 9.06
N TRP A 379 10.64 4.24 7.82
CA TRP A 379 9.29 3.76 7.53
C TRP A 379 9.17 2.26 7.85
N THR A 380 10.13 1.43 7.43
CA THR A 380 10.16 -0.01 7.75
C THR A 380 10.25 -0.26 9.26
N ILE A 381 11.11 0.46 9.99
CA ILE A 381 11.22 0.33 11.45
C ILE A 381 9.90 0.70 12.13
N LYS A 382 9.28 1.82 11.75
CA LYS A 382 7.99 2.24 12.30
C LYS A 382 6.89 1.23 11.99
N LEU A 383 6.86 0.70 10.76
CA LEU A 383 5.90 -0.32 10.34
C LEU A 383 6.05 -1.59 11.17
N LEU A 384 7.26 -2.14 11.28
CA LEU A 384 7.55 -3.30 12.13
C LEU A 384 7.19 -3.04 13.59
N GLY A 385 7.51 -1.86 14.12
CA GLY A 385 7.14 -1.45 15.46
C GLY A 385 5.63 -1.49 15.69
N ARG A 386 4.82 -0.96 14.76
CA ARG A 386 3.35 -1.01 14.82
C ARG A 386 2.80 -2.43 14.70
N VAL A 387 3.43 -3.31 13.93
CA VAL A 387 3.03 -4.73 13.83
C VAL A 387 3.28 -5.45 15.15
N ILE A 388 4.45 -5.27 15.77
CA ILE A 388 4.80 -5.88 17.06
C ILE A 388 3.87 -5.37 18.18
N THR A 389 3.53 -4.07 18.13
CA THR A 389 2.65 -3.42 19.11
C THR A 389 1.19 -3.33 18.64
N ALA A 390 0.78 -4.22 17.73
CA ALA A 390 -0.52 -4.20 17.05
C ALA A 390 -1.76 -3.94 17.93
N PRO A 391 -1.90 -4.49 19.15
CA PRO A 391 -3.05 -4.19 20.01
C PRO A 391 -3.23 -2.70 20.35
N LEU A 392 -2.15 -1.91 20.26
CA LEU A 392 -2.08 -0.52 20.72
C LEU A 392 -2.31 0.51 19.60
N HIS A 393 -2.13 0.13 18.34
CA HIS A 393 -2.18 1.05 17.21
C HIS A 393 -3.42 0.83 16.34
N TYR A 394 -3.78 1.83 15.54
CA TYR A 394 -4.72 1.62 14.44
C TYR A 394 -4.02 0.78 13.36
N VAL A 395 -4.76 -0.15 12.75
CA VAL A 395 -4.20 -1.12 11.78
C VAL A 395 -4.65 -0.73 10.38
N GLY A 396 -3.73 -0.13 9.61
CA GLY A 396 -3.91 0.17 8.20
C GLY A 396 -3.53 -1.00 7.29
N PHE A 397 -3.61 -0.77 5.97
CA PHE A 397 -3.24 -1.79 4.96
C PHE A 397 -1.80 -2.27 5.12
N ALA A 398 -0.86 -1.33 5.20
CA ALA A 398 0.56 -1.64 5.33
C ALA A 398 0.85 -2.53 6.56
N ASP A 399 0.20 -2.29 7.69
CA ASP A 399 0.44 -3.02 8.94
C ASP A 399 0.03 -4.48 8.82
N PHE A 400 -1.16 -4.75 8.27
CA PHE A 400 -1.60 -6.13 8.08
C PHE A 400 -0.86 -6.84 6.95
N TRP A 401 -0.55 -6.13 5.86
CA TRP A 401 0.27 -6.65 4.77
C TRP A 401 1.65 -7.09 5.28
N MET A 402 2.30 -6.27 6.10
CA MET A 402 3.60 -6.59 6.67
C MET A 402 3.53 -7.78 7.63
N GLY A 403 2.47 -7.86 8.45
CA GLY A 403 2.26 -9.05 9.27
C GLY A 403 2.09 -10.33 8.44
N ASP A 404 1.46 -10.25 7.27
CA ASP A 404 1.35 -11.39 6.36
C ASP A 404 2.70 -11.78 5.75
N GLN A 405 3.58 -10.81 5.48
CA GLN A 405 4.98 -11.10 5.10
C GLN A 405 5.72 -11.83 6.23
N LEU A 406 5.55 -11.40 7.49
CA LEU A 406 6.20 -12.04 8.63
C LEU A 406 5.78 -13.50 8.82
N ASN A 407 4.55 -13.87 8.46
CA ASN A 407 4.10 -15.27 8.52
C ASN A 407 4.88 -16.18 7.55
N SER A 408 5.35 -15.62 6.43
CA SER A 408 6.21 -16.33 5.48
C SER A 408 7.71 -16.26 5.85
N LEU A 409 8.06 -15.46 6.87
CA LEU A 409 9.43 -15.30 7.39
C LEU A 409 9.63 -16.00 8.75
N VAL A 410 8.73 -16.91 9.16
CA VAL A 410 8.84 -17.64 10.45
C VAL A 410 10.19 -18.34 10.59
N ASN A 411 10.64 -19.07 9.56
CA ASN A 411 11.93 -19.74 9.59
C ASN A 411 13.10 -18.75 9.68
N CYS A 412 12.99 -17.59 9.03
CA CYS A 412 13.97 -16.52 9.15
C CYS A 412 14.09 -16.05 10.61
N LEU A 413 12.98 -15.82 11.30
CA LEU A 413 12.98 -15.38 12.69
C LEU A 413 13.56 -16.45 13.63
N VAL A 414 13.22 -17.73 13.39
CA VAL A 414 13.79 -18.85 14.15
C VAL A 414 15.30 -18.96 13.94
N ASP A 415 15.79 -18.77 12.71
CA ASP A 415 17.24 -18.79 12.43
C ASP A 415 17.99 -17.64 13.08
N HIS A 416 17.41 -16.44 13.11
CA HIS A 416 17.99 -15.31 13.82
C HIS A 416 18.03 -15.57 15.33
N TYR A 417 16.99 -16.20 15.90
CA TYR A 417 17.03 -16.65 17.28
C TYR A 417 18.15 -17.68 17.53
N ILE A 418 18.25 -18.71 16.67
CA ILE A 418 19.28 -19.75 16.78
C ILE A 418 20.69 -19.14 16.63
N MET A 419 20.86 -18.16 15.74
CA MET A 419 22.11 -17.43 15.57
C MET A 419 22.49 -16.65 16.83
N VAL A 420 21.55 -15.92 17.43
CA VAL A 420 21.78 -15.22 18.71
C VAL A 420 22.15 -16.22 19.81
N ARG A 421 21.40 -17.31 19.93
CA ARG A 421 21.69 -18.40 20.88
C ARG A 421 23.08 -18.99 20.65
N PHE A 422 23.47 -19.24 19.40
CA PHE A 422 24.79 -19.76 19.04
C PHE A 422 25.90 -18.82 19.51
N PHE A 423 25.80 -17.52 19.23
CA PHE A 423 26.83 -16.57 19.62
C PHE A 423 26.90 -16.37 21.14
N VAL A 424 25.75 -16.33 21.83
CA VAL A 424 25.69 -16.07 23.27
C VAL A 424 26.08 -17.29 24.11
N VAL A 425 25.64 -18.48 23.71
CA VAL A 425 25.81 -19.72 24.49
C VAL A 425 27.02 -20.50 24.02
N CYS A 426 27.17 -20.77 22.72
CA CYS A 426 28.26 -21.63 22.23
C CYS A 426 29.55 -20.85 21.97
N TRP A 427 29.47 -19.74 21.23
CA TRP A 427 30.66 -19.02 20.77
C TRP A 427 31.34 -18.24 21.91
N LEU A 428 30.59 -17.41 22.65
CA LEU A 428 31.15 -16.64 23.78
C LEU A 428 31.63 -17.52 24.93
N ARG A 429 30.96 -18.66 25.21
CA ARG A 429 31.32 -19.56 26.33
C ARG A 429 32.23 -20.72 25.93
N ARG A 430 32.61 -20.82 24.65
CA ARG A 430 33.42 -21.91 24.08
C ARG A 430 32.81 -23.31 24.32
N GLU A 431 31.48 -23.39 24.33
CA GLU A 431 30.75 -24.67 24.43
C GLU A 431 30.67 -25.38 23.06
N GLN A 432 30.39 -26.69 23.07
CA GLN A 432 30.23 -27.46 21.82
C GLN A 432 29.03 -26.96 21.02
N SER A 433 29.21 -26.82 19.70
CA SER A 433 28.17 -26.33 18.78
C SER A 433 26.87 -27.13 18.86
N SER A 434 26.94 -28.45 19.07
CA SER A 434 25.79 -29.34 19.23
C SER A 434 24.81 -28.86 20.32
N GLN A 435 25.32 -28.28 21.41
CA GLN A 435 24.52 -27.81 22.55
C GLN A 435 23.51 -26.70 22.16
N CYS A 436 23.88 -25.83 21.20
CA CYS A 436 23.02 -24.74 20.72
C CYS A 436 21.96 -25.16 19.71
N PHE A 437 22.08 -26.35 19.11
CA PHE A 437 21.15 -26.86 18.10
C PHE A 437 20.19 -27.93 18.64
N HIS A 438 20.25 -28.29 19.92
CA HIS A 438 19.23 -29.13 20.55
C HIS A 438 17.85 -28.45 20.55
N LEU A 439 16.82 -29.31 20.53
CA LEU A 439 15.41 -28.93 20.61
C LEU A 439 15.16 -27.98 21.79
N ASP A 440 14.81 -26.75 21.47
CA ASP A 440 14.33 -25.77 22.43
C ASP A 440 12.81 -25.80 22.45
N VAL A 441 12.26 -26.39 23.51
CA VAL A 441 10.81 -26.59 23.67
C VAL A 441 10.07 -25.35 24.16
N ILE A 442 10.77 -24.24 24.44
CA ILE A 442 10.17 -23.02 24.99
C ILE A 442 10.28 -21.89 23.97
N VAL A 443 11.49 -21.48 23.60
CA VAL A 443 11.68 -20.22 22.84
C VAL A 443 11.38 -20.42 21.36
N VAL A 444 11.78 -21.53 20.75
CA VAL A 444 11.50 -21.79 19.32
C VAL A 444 9.99 -21.82 19.02
N PRO A 445 9.14 -22.53 19.80
CA PRO A 445 7.69 -22.46 19.63
C PRO A 445 7.12 -21.05 19.78
N ILE A 446 7.60 -20.27 20.76
CA ILE A 446 7.18 -18.87 20.94
C ILE A 446 7.50 -18.05 19.69
N VAL A 447 8.75 -18.11 19.20
CA VAL A 447 9.19 -17.38 18.00
C VAL A 447 8.38 -17.80 16.77
N ARG A 448 8.04 -19.09 16.63
CA ARG A 448 7.18 -19.59 15.54
C ARG A 448 5.76 -19.04 15.60
N CYS A 449 5.22 -18.81 16.80
CA CYS A 449 3.88 -18.25 16.99
C CYS A 449 3.82 -16.73 16.83
N LEU A 450 4.94 -15.99 16.95
CA LEU A 450 4.95 -14.53 16.96
C LEU A 450 4.28 -13.90 15.73
N PRO A 451 4.59 -14.29 14.47
CA PRO A 451 3.94 -13.69 13.31
C PRO A 451 2.43 -13.92 13.25
N ALA A 452 1.96 -15.10 13.63
CA ALA A 452 0.54 -15.41 13.71
C ALA A 452 -0.14 -14.63 14.84
N TRP A 453 0.53 -14.47 15.98
CA TRP A 453 0.08 -13.64 17.09
C TRP A 453 -0.10 -12.17 16.68
N PHE A 454 0.87 -11.59 15.97
CA PHE A 454 0.74 -10.21 15.50
C PHE A 454 -0.48 -10.04 14.59
N ARG A 455 -0.73 -10.97 13.66
CA ARG A 455 -1.92 -10.93 12.80
C ARG A 455 -3.21 -11.14 13.57
N PHE A 456 -3.24 -12.09 14.50
CA PHE A 456 -4.37 -12.32 15.39
C PHE A 456 -4.74 -11.04 16.16
N ALA A 457 -3.75 -10.41 16.80
CA ALA A 457 -3.91 -9.15 17.53
C ALA A 457 -4.41 -8.00 16.63
N GLN A 458 -3.85 -7.87 15.43
CA GLN A 458 -4.30 -6.88 14.45
C GLN A 458 -5.76 -7.08 14.04
N CYS A 459 -6.19 -8.33 13.84
CA CYS A 459 -7.56 -8.65 13.46
C CYS A 459 -8.55 -8.28 14.57
N LEU A 460 -8.23 -8.60 15.82
CA LEU A 460 -9.04 -8.19 16.98
C LEU A 460 -9.08 -6.66 17.14
N ARG A 461 -7.96 -5.98 16.91
CA ARG A 461 -7.92 -4.51 16.94
C ARG A 461 -8.80 -3.89 15.86
N ARG A 462 -8.76 -4.41 14.62
CA ARG A 462 -9.66 -3.97 13.53
C ARG A 462 -11.12 -4.23 13.86
N PHE A 463 -11.44 -5.36 14.47
CA PHE A 463 -12.80 -5.62 14.95
C PHE A 463 -13.23 -4.61 16.01
N ARG A 464 -12.34 -4.26 16.95
CA ARG A 464 -12.62 -3.25 17.97
C ARG A 464 -12.84 -1.85 17.35
N ASP A 465 -12.02 -1.47 16.38
CA ASP A 465 -12.02 -0.11 15.83
C ASP A 465 -13.06 0.10 14.73
N SER A 466 -13.49 -0.99 14.09
CA SER A 466 -14.54 -0.94 13.09
C SER A 466 -15.88 -0.56 13.73
N GLY A 467 -16.47 0.55 13.27
CA GLY A 467 -17.80 0.98 13.71
C GLY A 467 -18.91 -0.03 13.40
N SER A 468 -18.78 -0.79 12.30
CA SER A 468 -19.75 -1.81 11.88
C SER A 468 -19.52 -3.20 12.50
N LYS A 469 -18.43 -3.38 13.28
CA LYS A 469 -18.09 -4.65 13.96
C LYS A 469 -18.18 -5.88 13.04
N SER A 470 -17.60 -5.80 11.85
CA SER A 470 -17.68 -6.89 10.87
C SER A 470 -17.08 -8.20 11.41
N VAL A 471 -17.87 -9.29 11.40
CA VAL A 471 -17.47 -10.64 11.80
C VAL A 471 -16.32 -11.18 10.93
N SER A 472 -16.13 -10.64 9.73
CA SER A 472 -15.00 -10.99 8.84
C SER A 472 -13.64 -10.85 9.54
N TYR A 473 -13.48 -9.85 10.42
CA TYR A 473 -12.25 -9.69 11.19
C TYR A 473 -12.03 -10.82 12.21
N LEU A 474 -13.09 -11.36 12.81
CA LEU A 474 -13.00 -12.48 13.73
C LEU A 474 -12.68 -13.78 13.01
N PHE A 475 -13.26 -14.03 11.83
CA PHE A 475 -12.85 -15.15 10.99
C PHE A 475 -11.38 -15.07 10.61
N ASN A 476 -10.89 -13.87 10.26
CA ASN A 476 -9.46 -13.71 9.98
C ASN A 476 -8.61 -13.98 11.23
N ALA A 477 -9.04 -13.55 12.42
CA ALA A 477 -8.36 -13.88 13.67
C ALA A 477 -8.32 -15.40 13.91
N GLY A 478 -9.46 -16.08 13.71
CA GLY A 478 -9.58 -17.54 13.79
C GLY A 478 -8.56 -18.26 12.90
N LYS A 479 -8.42 -17.82 11.64
CA LYS A 479 -7.43 -18.34 10.70
C LYS A 479 -6.00 -18.34 11.28
N TYR A 480 -5.55 -17.22 11.85
CA TYR A 480 -4.20 -17.15 12.43
C TYR A 480 -4.06 -17.90 13.76
N SER A 481 -5.14 -18.05 14.54
CA SER A 481 -5.10 -18.85 15.77
C SER A 481 -4.82 -20.34 15.51
N MET A 482 -5.15 -20.86 14.33
CA MET A 482 -4.86 -22.25 13.94
C MET A 482 -3.36 -22.55 14.00
N SER A 483 -2.51 -21.56 13.70
CA SER A 483 -1.05 -21.72 13.80
C SER A 483 -0.57 -22.05 15.22
N PHE A 484 -1.28 -21.58 16.26
CA PHE A 484 -0.92 -21.90 17.65
C PHE A 484 -1.11 -23.39 17.94
N LEU A 485 -2.19 -23.99 17.43
CA LEU A 485 -2.46 -25.42 17.58
C LEU A 485 -1.43 -26.26 16.83
N VAL A 486 -1.11 -25.87 15.59
CA VAL A 486 -0.09 -26.54 14.77
C VAL A 486 1.27 -26.55 15.48
N VAL A 487 1.71 -25.39 15.97
CA VAL A 487 3.00 -25.27 16.68
C VAL A 487 2.99 -26.03 18.01
N LEU A 488 1.88 -25.96 18.76
CA LEU A 488 1.73 -26.69 20.02
C LEU A 488 1.87 -28.20 19.81
N PHE A 489 1.10 -28.78 18.90
CA PHE A 489 1.12 -30.22 18.66
C PHE A 489 2.43 -30.69 18.01
N ASP A 490 3.05 -29.89 17.13
CA ASP A 490 4.37 -30.20 16.60
C ASP A 490 5.45 -30.22 17.70
N THR A 491 5.37 -29.29 18.66
CA THR A 491 6.31 -29.23 19.79
C THR A 491 6.13 -30.42 20.73
N LEU A 492 4.88 -30.76 21.06
CA LEU A 492 4.57 -31.92 21.90
C LEU A 492 5.00 -33.23 21.22
N ARG A 493 4.76 -33.35 19.90
CA ARG A 493 5.19 -34.48 19.09
C ARG A 493 6.71 -34.70 19.16
N GLN A 494 7.50 -33.65 18.92
CA GLN A 494 8.97 -33.72 18.97
C GLN A 494 9.48 -34.05 20.39
N ARG A 495 8.84 -33.51 21.43
CA ARG A 495 9.22 -33.79 22.83
C ARG A 495 8.95 -35.25 23.23
N SER A 496 7.91 -35.87 22.71
CA SER A 496 7.49 -37.23 23.08
C SER A 496 7.94 -38.32 22.10
N GLU A 497 8.74 -37.97 21.09
CA GLU A 497 9.17 -38.88 20.02
C GLU A 497 9.95 -40.08 20.57
N GLY A 498 10.87 -39.87 21.51
CA GLY A 498 11.64 -40.96 22.15
C GLY A 498 10.86 -41.86 23.12
N ARG A 499 9.55 -41.63 23.34
CA ARG A 499 8.69 -42.45 24.22
C ARG A 499 7.83 -43.46 23.47
N HIS A 500 7.85 -43.44 22.14
CA HIS A 500 6.95 -44.20 21.29
C HIS A 500 7.78 -45.00 20.26
N GLY A 501 7.38 -46.23 19.96
CA GLY A 501 8.11 -47.11 19.04
C GLY A 501 8.06 -46.67 17.57
N SER A 502 7.04 -45.88 17.19
CA SER A 502 6.92 -45.30 15.85
C SER A 502 6.33 -43.88 15.89
N PRO A 503 6.61 -43.01 14.89
CA PRO A 503 6.03 -41.66 14.83
C PRO A 503 4.50 -41.65 14.84
N PHE A 504 3.85 -42.66 14.23
CA PHE A 504 2.37 -42.74 14.17
C PHE A 504 1.72 -43.35 15.42
N SER A 505 2.50 -43.99 16.29
CA SER A 505 2.01 -44.42 17.61
C SER A 505 1.90 -43.26 18.62
N ASN A 506 2.49 -42.11 18.30
CA ASN A 506 2.39 -40.91 19.10
C ASN A 506 1.07 -40.16 18.82
N PRO A 507 0.17 -39.98 19.80
CA PRO A 507 -1.11 -39.30 19.59
C PRO A 507 -0.96 -37.84 19.14
N TYR A 508 0.12 -37.17 19.54
CA TYR A 508 0.39 -35.78 19.11
C TYR A 508 0.69 -35.67 17.62
N THR A 509 1.12 -36.75 16.97
CA THR A 509 1.28 -36.79 15.50
C THR A 509 -0.06 -36.60 14.80
N TRP A 510 -1.11 -37.29 15.24
CA TRP A 510 -2.45 -37.15 14.66
C TRP A 510 -3.04 -35.76 14.91
N LEU A 511 -2.87 -35.21 16.11
CA LEU A 511 -3.29 -33.84 16.42
C LEU A 511 -2.55 -32.80 15.57
N PHE A 512 -1.25 -32.99 15.33
CA PHE A 512 -0.48 -32.17 14.41
C PHE A 512 -0.99 -32.26 12.97
N LEU A 513 -1.28 -33.47 12.46
CA LEU A 513 -1.79 -33.67 11.10
C LEU A 513 -3.16 -33.00 10.91
N VAL A 514 -4.11 -33.23 11.84
CA VAL A 514 -5.46 -32.64 11.76
C VAL A 514 -5.41 -31.12 11.85
N SER A 515 -4.64 -30.57 12.80
CA SER A 515 -4.50 -29.11 12.94
C SER A 515 -3.83 -28.48 11.71
N SER A 516 -2.82 -29.14 11.14
CA SER A 516 -2.14 -28.67 9.93
C SER A 516 -3.04 -28.72 8.70
N MET A 517 -3.82 -29.79 8.53
CA MET A 517 -4.82 -29.88 7.45
C MET A 517 -5.87 -28.77 7.57
N ALA A 518 -6.43 -28.56 8.77
CA ALA A 518 -7.42 -27.52 9.00
C ALA A 518 -6.83 -26.12 8.74
N ALA A 519 -5.60 -25.86 9.19
CA ALA A 519 -4.90 -24.60 8.92
C ALA A 519 -4.62 -24.38 7.42
N THR A 520 -4.22 -25.43 6.70
CA THR A 520 -3.98 -25.38 5.25
C THR A 520 -5.25 -25.09 4.47
N ILE A 521 -6.34 -25.81 4.74
CA ILE A 521 -7.63 -25.62 4.05
C ILE A 521 -8.15 -24.21 4.32
N TYR A 522 -8.17 -23.78 5.60
CA TYR A 522 -8.66 -22.46 5.96
C TYR A 522 -7.80 -21.35 5.31
N GLY A 523 -6.47 -21.48 5.39
CA GLY A 523 -5.56 -20.52 4.76
C GLY A 523 -5.72 -20.44 3.24
N TYR A 524 -5.87 -21.59 2.56
CA TYR A 524 -6.06 -21.63 1.10
C TYR A 524 -7.37 -20.96 0.68
N LEU A 525 -8.48 -21.32 1.32
CA LEU A 525 -9.79 -20.72 1.03
C LEU A 525 -9.78 -19.22 1.32
N TRP A 526 -9.08 -18.78 2.39
CA TRP A 526 -8.95 -17.36 2.68
C TRP A 526 -8.20 -16.62 1.58
N ASP A 527 -7.06 -17.13 1.13
CA ASP A 527 -6.28 -16.49 0.07
C ASP A 527 -7.13 -16.32 -1.19
N VAL A 528 -7.75 -17.41 -1.66
CA VAL A 528 -8.47 -17.44 -2.93
C VAL A 528 -9.75 -16.62 -2.88
N LEU A 529 -10.55 -16.75 -1.81
CA LEU A 529 -11.87 -16.11 -1.73
C LEU A 529 -11.82 -14.67 -1.20
N ARG A 530 -10.90 -14.36 -0.28
CA ARG A 530 -10.85 -13.06 0.41
C ARG A 530 -9.71 -12.19 -0.07
N ASP A 531 -8.48 -12.69 0.01
CA ASP A 531 -7.31 -11.87 -0.32
C ASP A 531 -7.22 -11.62 -1.82
N PHE A 532 -7.51 -12.63 -2.64
CA PHE A 532 -7.53 -12.53 -4.09
C PHE A 532 -8.90 -12.16 -4.65
N GLY A 533 -9.99 -12.43 -3.91
CA GLY A 533 -11.35 -12.11 -4.35
C GLY A 533 -11.77 -12.87 -5.61
N LEU A 534 -11.31 -14.11 -5.79
CA LEU A 534 -11.63 -14.98 -6.92
C LEU A 534 -12.92 -15.79 -6.64
N PHE A 535 -13.30 -16.66 -7.57
CA PHE A 535 -14.50 -17.52 -7.52
C PHE A 535 -15.81 -16.71 -7.47
N GLN A 536 -15.88 -15.65 -8.27
CA GLN A 536 -17.11 -14.85 -8.43
C GLN A 536 -17.90 -15.29 -9.67
N ILE A 537 -17.20 -15.70 -10.73
CA ILE A 537 -17.79 -16.20 -11.98
C ILE A 537 -17.89 -17.73 -11.88
N MET A 538 -19.11 -18.26 -12.01
CA MET A 538 -19.38 -19.70 -11.90
C MET A 538 -19.58 -20.38 -13.25
N ASP A 539 -19.90 -19.62 -14.30
CA ASP A 539 -20.17 -20.14 -15.64
C ASP A 539 -19.50 -19.27 -16.71
N GLY A 540 -19.14 -19.88 -17.85
CA GLY A 540 -18.61 -19.19 -19.03
C GLY A 540 -17.09 -18.95 -19.01
N PRO A 541 -16.58 -18.10 -19.93
CA PRO A 541 -15.15 -17.83 -20.04
C PRO A 541 -14.64 -17.09 -18.77
N GLY A 542 -13.57 -17.59 -18.17
CA GLY A 542 -13.05 -17.05 -16.91
C GLY A 542 -13.71 -17.62 -15.65
N ILE A 543 -14.22 -18.85 -15.72
CA ILE A 543 -14.74 -19.60 -14.56
C ILE A 543 -13.75 -19.56 -13.39
N PHE A 544 -14.27 -19.39 -12.18
CA PHE A 544 -13.52 -19.22 -10.93
C PHE A 544 -12.70 -17.93 -10.80
N LEU A 545 -12.78 -17.01 -11.77
CA LEU A 545 -12.15 -15.69 -11.66
C LEU A 545 -13.19 -14.63 -11.23
N ARG A 546 -12.77 -13.36 -11.27
CA ARG A 546 -13.63 -12.20 -11.09
C ARG A 546 -13.72 -11.39 -12.38
N GLN A 547 -14.66 -10.46 -12.44
CA GLN A 547 -14.98 -9.69 -13.66
C GLN A 547 -13.82 -8.79 -14.13
N GLN A 548 -13.18 -8.08 -13.20
CA GLN A 548 -12.09 -7.16 -13.51
C GLN A 548 -10.74 -7.79 -13.18
N LEU A 549 -9.88 -7.91 -14.20
CA LEU A 549 -8.53 -8.49 -14.09
C LEU A 549 -7.51 -7.52 -14.68
N VAL A 550 -6.43 -7.25 -13.96
CA VAL A 550 -5.31 -6.44 -14.46
C VAL A 550 -4.27 -7.33 -15.16
N TYR A 551 -4.06 -8.54 -14.67
CA TYR A 551 -3.09 -9.49 -15.23
C TYR A 551 -3.75 -10.44 -16.25
N PRO A 552 -2.96 -11.17 -17.07
CA PRO A 552 -3.51 -12.20 -17.96
C PRO A 552 -4.22 -13.32 -17.18
N GLN A 553 -5.32 -13.86 -17.72
CA GLN A 553 -6.10 -14.93 -17.05
C GLN A 553 -5.26 -16.14 -16.64
N ALA A 554 -4.31 -16.56 -17.49
CA ALA A 554 -3.40 -17.67 -17.20
C ALA A 554 -2.61 -17.48 -15.89
N PHE A 555 -2.27 -16.24 -15.55
CA PHE A 555 -1.56 -15.93 -14.30
C PHE A 555 -2.42 -16.25 -13.07
N TYR A 556 -3.73 -15.94 -13.10
CA TYR A 556 -4.61 -16.23 -11.96
C TYR A 556 -4.81 -17.73 -11.75
N TYR A 557 -4.99 -18.51 -12.82
CA TYR A 557 -5.05 -19.97 -12.71
C TYR A 557 -3.73 -20.54 -12.17
N PHE A 558 -2.59 -20.02 -12.62
CA PHE A 558 -1.29 -20.36 -12.06
C PHE A 558 -1.23 -20.06 -10.55
N VAL A 559 -1.66 -18.88 -10.09
CA VAL A 559 -1.68 -18.52 -8.67
C VAL A 559 -2.59 -19.45 -7.85
N ILE A 560 -3.75 -19.86 -8.38
CA ILE A 560 -4.64 -20.81 -7.70
C ILE A 560 -3.92 -22.15 -7.48
N VAL A 561 -3.31 -22.71 -8.53
CA VAL A 561 -2.62 -24.01 -8.47
C VAL A 561 -1.35 -23.94 -7.62
N GLU A 562 -0.54 -22.90 -7.82
CA GLU A 562 0.70 -22.69 -7.09
C GLU A 562 0.45 -22.54 -5.58
N ASN A 563 -0.54 -21.72 -5.20
CA ASN A 563 -0.88 -21.53 -3.80
C ASN A 563 -1.45 -22.80 -3.16
N PHE A 564 -2.21 -23.62 -3.92
CA PHE A 564 -2.64 -24.93 -3.46
C PHE A 564 -1.42 -25.81 -3.18
N CYS A 565 -0.56 -26.04 -4.18
CA CYS A 565 0.60 -26.93 -4.06
C CYS A 565 1.55 -26.51 -2.94
N LEU A 566 1.92 -25.23 -2.84
CA LEU A 566 2.86 -24.77 -1.83
C LEU A 566 2.27 -24.73 -0.41
N ARG A 567 0.94 -24.64 -0.25
CA ARG A 567 0.30 -24.75 1.07
C ARG A 567 0.30 -26.17 1.64
N TRP A 568 0.52 -27.17 0.80
CA TRP A 568 0.73 -28.57 1.19
C TRP A 568 2.20 -28.93 1.40
N LEU A 569 3.12 -27.97 1.30
CA LEU A 569 4.55 -28.24 1.41
C LEU A 569 4.94 -28.85 2.75
N TRP A 570 4.23 -28.53 3.84
CA TRP A 570 4.45 -29.13 5.15
C TRP A 570 4.22 -30.65 5.15
N ALA A 571 3.30 -31.16 4.34
CA ALA A 571 3.01 -32.59 4.24
C ALA A 571 4.13 -33.33 3.48
N VAL A 572 4.67 -32.69 2.44
CA VAL A 572 5.87 -33.17 1.73
C VAL A 572 7.07 -33.18 2.67
N GLU A 573 7.25 -32.11 3.45
CA GLU A 573 8.32 -32.00 4.45
C GLU A 573 8.21 -33.12 5.50
N PHE A 574 7.01 -33.37 6.02
CA PHE A 574 6.75 -34.46 6.96
C PHE A 574 7.09 -35.84 6.37
N GLY A 575 6.68 -36.10 5.12
CA GLY A 575 6.98 -37.36 4.43
C GLY A 575 8.47 -37.58 4.16
N ILE A 576 9.20 -36.53 3.78
CA ILE A 576 10.66 -36.58 3.57
C ILE A 576 11.38 -36.85 4.89
N PHE A 577 10.95 -36.21 5.98
CA PHE A 577 11.52 -36.44 7.30
C PHE A 577 11.29 -37.86 7.80
N TYR A 578 10.07 -38.37 7.63
CA TYR A 578 9.74 -39.73 8.02
C TYR A 578 10.65 -40.78 7.34
N ASN A 579 10.99 -40.56 6.07
CA ASN A 579 11.83 -41.47 5.29
C ASN A 579 13.34 -41.13 5.36
N ASN A 580 13.76 -40.10 6.12
CA ASN A 580 15.15 -39.66 6.25
C ASN A 580 15.87 -39.40 4.91
N LEU A 581 15.15 -38.94 3.88
CA LEU A 581 15.71 -38.82 2.52
C LEU A 581 16.65 -37.63 2.34
N ILE A 582 16.44 -36.55 3.08
CA ILE A 582 17.19 -35.29 2.97
C ILE A 582 17.54 -34.77 4.37
N ALA A 583 18.74 -34.21 4.51
CA ALA A 583 19.17 -33.57 5.75
C ALA A 583 18.23 -32.39 6.14
N PRO A 584 17.84 -32.26 7.43
CA PRO A 584 16.83 -31.26 7.83
C PRO A 584 17.16 -29.80 7.53
N TYR A 585 18.45 -29.44 7.55
CA TYR A 585 18.85 -28.08 7.22
C TYR A 585 18.63 -27.74 5.74
N ASN A 586 18.83 -28.69 4.82
CA ASN A 586 18.62 -28.49 3.38
C ASN A 586 17.14 -28.34 3.06
N LEU A 587 16.31 -29.23 3.61
CA LEU A 587 14.87 -29.20 3.40
C LEU A 587 14.25 -27.89 3.91
N ARG A 588 14.65 -27.45 5.11
CA ARG A 588 14.22 -26.16 5.67
C ARG A 588 14.63 -24.96 4.81
N THR A 589 15.79 -25.00 4.15
CA THR A 589 16.18 -23.95 3.20
C THR A 589 15.25 -23.92 2.00
N ILE A 590 14.97 -25.08 1.40
CA ILE A 590 14.06 -25.20 0.25
C ILE A 590 12.65 -24.72 0.63
N THR A 591 12.13 -25.16 1.78
CA THR A 591 10.78 -24.78 2.22
C THR A 591 10.68 -23.28 2.55
N SER A 592 11.73 -22.69 3.12
CA SER A 592 11.79 -21.25 3.38
C SER A 592 11.79 -20.43 2.09
N ILE A 593 12.54 -20.85 1.07
CA ILE A 593 12.54 -20.19 -0.24
C ILE A 593 11.17 -20.34 -0.91
N ALA A 594 10.59 -21.54 -0.91
CA ALA A 594 9.26 -21.78 -1.48
C ALA A 594 8.17 -20.93 -0.81
N GLU A 595 8.17 -20.81 0.52
CA GLU A 595 7.18 -20.02 1.25
C GLU A 595 7.31 -18.50 0.97
N ILE A 596 8.53 -17.97 0.80
CA ILE A 596 8.71 -16.58 0.35
C ILE A 596 8.27 -16.41 -1.10
N THR A 597 8.58 -17.36 -2.00
CA THR A 597 8.11 -17.31 -3.39
C THR A 597 6.59 -17.27 -3.47
N ARG A 598 5.90 -18.10 -2.67
CA ARG A 598 4.44 -18.07 -2.53
C ARG A 598 3.93 -16.69 -2.13
N ARG A 599 4.58 -16.07 -1.14
CA ARG A 599 4.23 -14.74 -0.67
C ARG A 599 4.51 -13.65 -1.71
N PHE A 600 5.59 -13.78 -2.47
CA PHE A 600 5.93 -12.92 -3.60
C PHE A 600 4.83 -12.95 -4.67
N ILE A 601 4.32 -14.13 -5.02
CA ILE A 601 3.22 -14.27 -5.97
C ILE A 601 1.91 -13.71 -5.38
N TRP A 602 1.61 -14.04 -4.11
CA TRP A 602 0.44 -13.53 -3.38
C TRP A 602 0.38 -12.00 -3.37
N ASN A 603 1.53 -11.32 -3.26
CA ASN A 603 1.64 -9.86 -3.25
C ASN A 603 1.09 -9.20 -4.52
N TYR A 604 1.23 -9.83 -5.70
CA TYR A 604 0.67 -9.31 -6.95
C TYR A 604 -0.86 -9.26 -6.90
N VAL A 605 -1.49 -10.41 -6.64
CA VAL A 605 -2.95 -10.54 -6.69
C VAL A 605 -3.60 -9.85 -5.49
N ARG A 606 -2.95 -9.83 -4.32
CA ARG A 606 -3.49 -9.12 -3.13
C ARG A 606 -3.57 -7.61 -3.35
N LEU A 607 -2.49 -6.98 -3.82
CA LEU A 607 -2.46 -5.53 -4.02
C LEU A 607 -3.36 -5.12 -5.17
N GLU A 608 -3.43 -5.94 -6.21
CA GLU A 608 -4.33 -5.68 -7.32
C GLU A 608 -5.81 -5.83 -6.91
N ASN A 609 -6.17 -6.79 -6.06
CA ASN A 609 -7.51 -6.84 -5.46
C ASN A 609 -7.83 -5.58 -4.64
N GLU A 610 -6.87 -5.06 -3.85
CA GLU A 610 -7.04 -3.80 -3.11
C GLU A 610 -7.16 -2.59 -4.04
N HIS A 611 -6.40 -2.60 -5.14
CA HIS A 611 -6.45 -1.55 -6.15
C HIS A 611 -7.84 -1.50 -6.79
N LEU A 612 -8.39 -2.64 -7.23
CA LEU A 612 -9.73 -2.73 -7.77
C LEU A 612 -10.79 -2.30 -6.76
N TYR A 613 -10.61 -2.65 -5.48
CA TYR A 613 -11.48 -2.15 -4.41
C TYR A 613 -11.45 -0.61 -4.27
N ASN A 614 -10.27 0.01 -4.38
CA ASN A 614 -10.14 1.48 -4.38
C ASN A 614 -10.78 2.10 -5.63
N CYS A 615 -10.60 1.49 -6.81
CA CYS A 615 -11.25 1.92 -8.06
C CYS A 615 -12.77 1.86 -7.94
N GLY A 616 -13.33 0.77 -7.41
CA GLY A 616 -14.78 0.63 -7.19
C GLY A 616 -15.36 1.62 -6.18
N ARG A 617 -14.52 2.28 -5.37
CA ARG A 617 -14.91 3.37 -4.46
C ARG A 617 -14.44 4.76 -4.91
N PHE A 618 -13.88 4.87 -6.12
CA PHE A 618 -13.33 6.10 -6.69
C PHE A 618 -12.31 6.82 -5.76
N ARG A 619 -11.55 6.04 -4.97
CA ARG A 619 -10.60 6.54 -3.97
C ARG A 619 -9.24 6.76 -4.61
N ALA A 620 -8.93 7.99 -5.00
CA ALA A 620 -7.67 8.36 -5.68
C ALA A 620 -6.64 9.07 -4.77
N THR A 621 -7.02 9.45 -3.55
CA THR A 621 -6.15 10.13 -2.57
C THR A 621 -6.28 9.47 -1.21
N ARG A 622 -5.30 9.72 -0.32
CA ARG A 622 -5.30 9.17 1.03
C ARG A 622 -6.44 9.79 1.85
N ASP A 623 -6.99 9.00 2.77
CA ASP A 623 -8.07 9.51 3.63
C ASP A 623 -7.52 10.60 4.54
N ILE A 624 -8.17 11.76 4.49
CA ILE A 624 -7.88 12.85 5.39
C ILE A 624 -8.64 12.55 6.68
N HIS A 625 -7.92 12.23 7.75
CA HIS A 625 -8.52 12.04 9.07
C HIS A 625 -8.98 13.39 9.63
N LEU A 626 -10.21 13.75 9.27
CA LEU A 626 -10.92 14.90 9.78
C LEU A 626 -11.36 14.60 11.23
N ALA A 627 -10.98 15.47 12.18
CA ALA A 627 -11.40 15.33 13.57
C ALA A 627 -12.90 15.62 13.68
N GLN A 628 -13.65 14.85 14.49
CA GLN A 628 -15.09 15.07 14.65
C GLN A 628 -15.40 16.51 15.07
N LEU A 629 -16.27 17.17 14.30
CA LEU A 629 -16.77 18.51 14.62
C LEU A 629 -17.77 18.46 15.79
N ASN A 630 -17.75 19.47 16.64
CA ASN A 630 -18.79 19.68 17.64
C ASN A 630 -20.10 20.10 16.95
N PRO A 631 -21.28 19.90 17.57
CA PRO A 631 -22.56 20.35 17.00
C PRO A 631 -22.61 21.84 16.64
N ARG A 632 -21.82 22.68 17.31
CA ARG A 632 -21.64 24.10 16.96
C ARG A 632 -20.77 24.30 15.71
N GLN A 633 -19.66 23.58 15.61
CA GLN A 633 -18.78 23.62 14.44
C GLN A 633 -19.43 22.97 13.21
N GLN A 634 -20.30 21.98 13.42
CA GLN A 634 -21.11 21.37 12.38
C GLN A 634 -22.14 22.36 11.83
N ARG A 635 -22.87 23.07 12.71
CA ARG A 635 -23.75 24.18 12.29
C ARG A 635 -22.97 25.30 11.59
N MET A 636 -21.77 25.60 12.06
CA MET A 636 -20.88 26.56 11.39
C MET A 636 -20.47 26.05 10.01
N LEU A 637 -20.13 24.76 9.87
CA LEU A 637 -19.81 24.14 8.58
C LEU A 637 -21.01 24.20 7.63
N GLU A 638 -22.20 23.85 8.10
CA GLU A 638 -23.45 23.94 7.35
C GLU A 638 -23.69 25.39 6.87
N SER A 639 -23.56 26.38 7.77
CA SER A 639 -23.68 27.80 7.39
C SER A 639 -22.63 28.26 6.36
N MET A 640 -21.39 27.80 6.48
CA MET A 640 -20.33 28.09 5.50
C MET A 640 -20.55 27.37 4.17
N MET A 641 -21.30 26.27 4.17
CA MET A 641 -21.65 25.52 2.96
C MET A 641 -22.87 26.13 2.25
N ASP A 642 -23.81 26.71 2.99
CA ASP A 642 -25.06 27.29 2.49
C ASP A 642 -24.90 28.74 1.98
N GLU A 643 -23.79 29.41 2.28
CA GLU A 643 -23.45 30.69 1.63
C GLU A 643 -23.26 30.45 0.11
N SER A 644 -24.29 30.80 -0.67
CA SER A 644 -24.22 30.90 -2.13
C SER A 644 -23.20 31.98 -2.50
N ASP A 645 -22.10 31.54 -3.10
CA ASP A 645 -20.86 32.30 -3.32
C ASP A 645 -20.10 32.70 -2.06
N GLY A 646 -18.99 31.98 -1.82
CA GLY A 646 -18.01 32.22 -0.76
C GLY A 646 -17.37 33.61 -0.77
N VAL A 647 -18.09 34.62 -0.28
CA VAL A 647 -17.58 35.98 -0.06
C VAL A 647 -17.21 36.17 1.42
N SER A 648 -16.40 35.27 1.97
CA SER A 648 -15.83 35.50 3.32
C SER A 648 -14.65 36.49 3.30
N ASN A 649 -14.04 36.73 2.14
CA ASN A 649 -12.87 37.62 1.97
C ASN A 649 -13.22 39.12 1.88
N ARG A 650 -14.51 39.48 1.80
CA ARG A 650 -14.96 40.88 1.77
C ARG A 650 -15.59 41.36 3.07
N ARG A 651 -15.71 40.50 4.10
CA ARG A 651 -16.16 40.92 5.43
C ARG A 651 -15.05 41.69 6.13
N LYS A 652 -15.39 42.86 6.69
CA LYS A 652 -14.52 43.64 7.58
C LYS A 652 -13.95 42.73 8.68
N PRO A 653 -12.71 42.95 9.15
CA PRO A 653 -12.06 42.12 10.18
C PRO A 653 -12.97 41.84 11.39
N GLU A 654 -13.78 42.81 11.79
CA GLU A 654 -14.73 42.75 12.90
C GLU A 654 -15.83 41.68 12.74
N ALA A 655 -16.35 41.45 11.53
CA ALA A 655 -17.40 40.46 11.28
C ALA A 655 -16.85 39.03 11.25
N ARG A 656 -15.56 38.86 10.93
CA ARG A 656 -14.83 37.59 11.09
C ARG A 656 -14.62 37.28 12.56
N ASP A 657 -14.23 38.28 13.35
CA ASP A 657 -14.12 38.14 14.80
C ASP A 657 -15.46 37.80 15.46
N HIS A 658 -16.56 38.39 14.98
CA HIS A 658 -17.90 38.15 15.54
C HIS A 658 -18.38 36.70 15.38
N LEU A 659 -18.37 36.16 14.15
CA LEU A 659 -18.68 34.74 13.90
C LEU A 659 -17.72 33.79 14.60
N SER A 660 -16.50 34.23 14.84
CA SER A 660 -15.53 33.42 15.53
C SER A 660 -15.69 33.42 17.06
N LYS A 661 -16.25 34.49 17.64
CA LYS A 661 -16.57 34.63 19.07
C LYS A 661 -17.92 34.01 19.42
N GLU A 662 -18.81 33.91 18.44
CA GLU A 662 -20.15 33.35 18.62
C GLU A 662 -20.14 31.80 18.60
N TYR A 663 -19.16 31.20 17.91
CA TYR A 663 -19.10 29.75 17.68
C TYR A 663 -17.88 29.04 18.31
N PHE A 664 -16.86 29.78 18.75
CA PHE A 664 -15.73 29.31 19.57
C PHE A 664 -15.63 30.15 20.84
#